data_AF-A0A9P1DJ08-F1
#
_entry.id   AF-A0A9P1DJ08-F1
#
_cell.length_a   1.000
_cell.length_b   1.000
_cell.length_c   1.000
_cell.angle_alpha   90.00
_cell.angle_beta   90.00
_cell.angle_gamma   90.00
#
_symmetry.space_group_name_H-M   'P 1'
#
loop_
_entity.id
_entity.type
_entity.pdbx_description
1 polymer ?
#
loop_
_entity_poly.entity_id
_entity_poly.type
_entity_poly.pdbx_seq_one_letter_code
_entity_poly.pdbx_strand_id
1 'polypeptide(L)'
;MGRLLAWGLFQGFLTELQTSAGPARLPALRPRSGELFPLPVLLPDEKELRNDELPAAQQFDLGVRCWVAVGCRATNALYQTAQSGLSRKPGKVHVRALEDMTNKVKRFLEGAGPMDGTFNEAVAELKTKRISYTGEEIAQPCPLSVSQIIKGLPPVGHGGSIPILPFVKGYTRWLLENPMEAMLPESERGGSPVSAKVHIKKGEELDVFRLLTERGITTWVVEKSSSSRSWWQVYLDNFLSGERHDGDGGSVGAGLQGRALGAWEAVGVLSAEDKQVLNSRAVVELGVRFDGERGLLGASASRLLKTIWVSLYLLRNGRWSQKEAQVVLGRWVFILQFRRAAMSVLAKSWRAVESPWPKPSERNTLLQEVMKLICMGPLLQSDLTASFEPHVTCSDASETGGASAVSSDLTWSGRSLASARCDLRLRPLEVPIVVLSIFNGIGGAFRLYDVLGLVPMGRIAVELYKPANRTTRTAWPNVMEFHDVCELTYQDVQKWAALFPRALELHAYAGFPCVHLSAVRAFRQNLDGEGSNLFWRLLEILGWVTEVFSPFCKVKWCVENVASMDESARKAISAELEVMPIKLDPSDCMPFNRPRFAWSSVELHQMEGVSLYTECEYVRAYLSTGVEVSTQQWIRPGWKWHGEQSGTKFATFMKSIKRKKPPPVPVGYDKATPEMIEMWQGDSFRFPPYQYHPKFWLERHGFPPRLLDASERELLMGFGAGHTDTCQSASVKKRSLADHEDIRKSLCGDSFAILPFAVIAASLCEDLVPRMTPQQILLRLGLAPGQSAHPSVQVPITRLLAYGGDTSKPCSPLELTKQLGLSVNHTGADVRVVTGQVLGHKSPTHASVRAWWWQWKQLFTVRWKGHNHINYLEMKMILHSLLWRCRDPKSVNKRWVHLEDSMVCLLILTKGTTSSRLLQPLTSKIGALQLAMGAVLLHAHVGSDENPTDAGSRS
;
A
#
# COMPACT_ATOMS: atom_id res chain seq x y z
N MET A 1 15.91 -15.14 36.11
CA MET A 1 15.15 -15.92 35.10
C MET A 1 16.06 -16.59 34.07
N GLY A 2 16.87 -15.86 33.29
CA GLY A 2 17.76 -16.46 32.28
C GLY A 2 18.63 -17.61 32.81
N ARG A 3 19.32 -17.40 33.96
CA ARG A 3 20.08 -18.43 34.67
C ARG A 3 19.24 -19.69 34.99
N LEU A 4 18.01 -19.53 35.47
CA LEU A 4 17.10 -20.65 35.80
C LEU A 4 16.70 -21.44 34.55
N LEU A 5 16.39 -20.76 33.45
CA LEU A 5 16.08 -21.42 32.18
C LEU A 5 17.29 -22.16 31.62
N ALA A 6 18.48 -21.56 31.69
CA ALA A 6 19.72 -22.21 31.25
C ALA A 6 20.06 -23.43 32.11
N TRP A 7 19.87 -23.35 33.42
CA TRP A 7 19.98 -24.51 34.32
C TRP A 7 18.96 -25.61 33.97
N GLY A 8 17.70 -25.24 33.71
CA GLY A 8 16.69 -26.20 33.26
C GLY A 8 17.03 -26.84 31.91
N LEU A 9 17.70 -26.11 31.01
CA LEU A 9 18.22 -26.68 29.75
C LEU A 9 19.37 -27.65 30.01
N PHE A 10 20.29 -27.29 30.90
CA PHE A 10 21.42 -28.13 31.31
C PHE A 10 20.97 -29.46 31.94
N GLN A 11 19.97 -29.41 32.82
CA GLN A 11 19.38 -30.59 33.47
C GLN A 11 18.46 -31.41 32.54
N GLY A 12 18.26 -30.97 31.30
CA GLY A 12 17.41 -31.66 30.33
C GLY A 12 15.91 -31.43 30.52
N PHE A 13 15.47 -30.56 31.43
CA PHE A 13 14.05 -30.23 31.64
C PHE A 13 13.43 -29.43 30.47
N LEU A 14 14.26 -28.81 29.63
CA LEU A 14 13.81 -28.12 28.41
C LEU A 14 14.05 -28.95 27.12
N THR A 15 14.23 -30.27 27.24
CA THR A 15 14.40 -31.18 26.09
C THR A 15 13.14 -31.26 25.20
N GLU A 16 11.95 -31.02 25.77
CA GLU A 16 10.64 -31.12 25.10
C GLU A 16 10.18 -29.87 24.33
N LEU A 17 11.05 -28.91 24.00
CA LEU A 17 10.72 -27.80 23.08
C LEU A 17 10.36 -28.26 21.63
N GLN A 18 10.05 -29.53 21.43
CA GLN A 18 9.71 -30.15 20.16
C GLN A 18 8.35 -29.67 19.63
N THR A 19 8.12 -29.87 18.34
CA THR A 19 6.78 -29.83 17.75
C THR A 19 6.35 -31.26 17.51
N SER A 20 5.16 -31.63 17.97
CA SER A 20 4.47 -32.90 17.72
C SER A 20 4.15 -33.11 16.22
N ALA A 21 5.18 -33.43 15.44
CA ALA A 21 5.08 -34.29 14.27
C ALA A 21 5.76 -35.60 14.69
N GLY A 22 5.10 -36.75 14.45
CA GLY A 22 5.42 -38.04 15.07
C GLY A 22 6.88 -38.52 14.93
N PRO A 23 7.23 -39.62 15.62
CA PRO A 23 8.59 -40.13 15.69
C PRO A 23 8.99 -40.79 14.37
N ALA A 24 9.30 -39.99 13.35
CA ALA A 24 10.30 -40.40 12.39
C ALA A 24 11.66 -40.12 13.06
N ARG A 25 12.36 -41.18 13.49
CA ARG A 25 13.81 -41.10 13.72
C ARG A 25 14.45 -40.72 12.38
N LEU A 26 14.47 -39.43 12.06
CA LEU A 26 15.38 -38.91 11.05
C LEU A 26 16.78 -39.08 11.66
N PRO A 27 17.71 -39.75 10.96
CA PRO A 27 19.07 -39.88 11.46
C PRO A 27 19.62 -38.49 11.78
N ALA A 28 20.40 -38.37 12.86
CA ALA A 28 21.09 -37.15 13.23
C ALA A 28 21.96 -36.71 12.03
N LEU A 29 21.40 -35.88 11.16
CA LEU A 29 22.10 -35.30 10.03
C LEU A 29 23.24 -34.48 10.65
N ARG A 30 24.49 -34.96 10.49
CA ARG A 30 25.66 -34.16 10.80
C ARG A 30 25.50 -32.84 10.04
N PRO A 31 25.49 -31.68 10.73
CA PRO A 31 25.28 -30.41 10.05
C PRO A 31 26.37 -30.23 8.98
N ARG A 32 25.97 -29.88 7.75
CA ARG A 32 26.93 -29.60 6.69
C ARG A 32 27.75 -28.37 7.08
N SER A 33 29.04 -28.39 6.80
CA SER A 33 29.92 -27.24 7.04
C SER A 33 29.39 -26.01 6.30
N GLY A 34 29.05 -24.94 7.05
CA GLY A 34 28.60 -23.66 6.49
C GLY A 34 27.09 -23.34 6.58
N GLU A 35 26.25 -24.24 7.10
CA GLU A 35 24.82 -23.93 7.33
C GLU A 35 24.60 -23.10 8.61
N LEU A 36 23.66 -22.14 8.65
CA LEU A 36 23.40 -21.34 9.85
C LEU A 36 22.76 -22.18 10.99
N PHE A 37 21.90 -23.13 10.66
CA PHE A 37 21.22 -23.98 11.64
C PHE A 37 21.84 -25.38 11.73
N PRO A 38 21.87 -26.00 12.92
CA PRO A 38 21.44 -25.44 14.21
C PRO A 38 22.39 -24.35 14.71
N LEU A 39 21.88 -23.28 15.31
CA LEU A 39 22.69 -22.28 16.00
C LEU A 39 23.48 -22.94 17.16
N PRO A 40 24.75 -22.58 17.35
CA PRO A 40 25.51 -22.95 18.54
C PRO A 40 24.79 -22.51 19.82
N VAL A 41 24.63 -23.42 20.76
CA VAL A 41 24.06 -23.13 22.09
C VAL A 41 25.21 -23.10 23.09
N LEU A 42 25.71 -21.89 23.39
CA LEU A 42 26.84 -21.69 24.30
C LEU A 42 26.33 -21.52 25.74
N LEU A 43 26.17 -22.64 26.44
CA LEU A 43 25.79 -22.64 27.85
C LEU A 43 27.00 -22.30 28.74
N PRO A 44 26.84 -21.46 29.78
CA PRO A 44 27.82 -21.31 30.83
C PRO A 44 28.05 -22.63 31.59
N ASP A 45 29.21 -22.74 32.23
CA ASP A 45 29.56 -23.93 33.01
C ASP A 45 28.63 -24.10 34.21
N GLU A 46 28.40 -25.35 34.64
CA GLU A 46 27.50 -25.65 35.76
C GLU A 46 27.92 -24.95 37.07
N LYS A 47 29.24 -24.87 37.33
CA LYS A 47 29.78 -24.15 38.48
C LYS A 47 29.45 -22.66 38.43
N GLU A 48 29.50 -22.07 37.24
CA GLU A 48 29.17 -20.66 37.03
C GLU A 48 27.66 -20.41 37.21
N LEU A 49 26.82 -21.31 36.69
CA LEU A 49 25.35 -21.21 36.82
C LEU A 49 24.86 -21.27 38.27
N ARG A 50 25.54 -22.02 39.14
CA ARG A 50 25.22 -22.18 40.56
C ARG A 50 25.88 -21.15 41.47
N ASN A 51 26.74 -20.27 40.94
CA ASN A 51 27.44 -19.30 41.77
C ASN A 51 26.56 -18.07 42.05
N ASP A 52 25.94 -18.05 43.24
CA ASP A 52 25.11 -16.94 43.70
C ASP A 52 25.90 -15.80 44.36
N GLU A 53 27.20 -15.96 44.58
CA GLU A 53 28.10 -14.97 45.19
C GLU A 53 28.77 -14.03 44.17
N LEU A 54 28.42 -14.13 42.88
CA LEU A 54 28.97 -13.28 41.83
C LEU A 54 28.60 -11.79 42.05
N PRO A 55 29.50 -10.83 41.76
CA PRO A 55 29.17 -9.42 41.72
C PRO A 55 28.01 -9.10 40.77
N ALA A 56 27.20 -8.07 41.07
CA ALA A 56 26.00 -7.73 40.31
C ALA A 56 26.23 -7.58 38.79
N ALA A 57 27.34 -6.95 38.39
CA ALA A 57 27.71 -6.81 36.97
C ALA A 57 27.99 -8.16 36.29
N GLN A 58 28.64 -9.08 37.00
CA GLN A 58 28.91 -10.44 36.49
C GLN A 58 27.64 -11.29 36.46
N GLN A 59 26.74 -11.14 37.44
CA GLN A 59 25.42 -11.77 37.41
C GLN A 59 24.58 -11.28 36.21
N PHE A 60 24.65 -9.99 35.90
CA PHE A 60 23.97 -9.41 34.75
C PHE A 60 24.50 -10.00 33.43
N ASP A 61 25.82 -10.02 33.23
CA ASP A 61 26.45 -10.63 32.05
C ASP A 61 26.14 -12.12 31.92
N LEU A 62 26.27 -12.88 33.01
CA LEU A 62 25.88 -14.29 33.06
C LEU A 62 24.41 -14.47 32.68
N GLY A 63 23.53 -13.59 33.17
CA GLY A 63 22.12 -13.55 32.83
C GLY A 63 21.86 -13.34 31.34
N VAL A 64 22.60 -12.42 30.70
CA VAL A 64 22.55 -12.18 29.24
C VAL A 64 23.00 -13.42 28.49
N ARG A 65 24.17 -13.99 28.82
CA ARG A 65 24.69 -15.21 28.17
C ARG A 65 23.72 -16.39 28.28
N CYS A 66 23.14 -16.60 29.47
CA CYS A 66 22.12 -17.62 29.70
C CYS A 66 20.88 -17.41 28.82
N TRP A 67 20.39 -16.16 28.72
CA TRP A 67 19.24 -15.81 27.89
C TRP A 67 19.50 -16.05 26.39
N VAL A 68 20.69 -15.69 25.91
CA VAL A 68 21.09 -15.95 24.52
C VAL A 68 21.12 -17.46 24.26
N ALA A 69 21.70 -18.26 25.15
CA ALA A 69 21.75 -19.71 25.00
C ALA A 69 20.36 -20.36 24.88
N VAL A 70 19.42 -20.01 25.77
CA VAL A 70 18.05 -20.55 25.70
C VAL A 70 17.26 -19.99 24.51
N GLY A 71 17.54 -18.74 24.11
CA GLY A 71 17.00 -18.13 22.89
C GLY A 71 17.47 -18.84 21.62
N CYS A 72 18.76 -19.19 21.52
CA CYS A 72 19.30 -20.01 20.43
C CYS A 72 18.64 -21.40 20.41
N ARG A 73 18.46 -22.04 21.57
CA ARG A 73 17.77 -23.33 21.67
C ARG A 73 16.32 -23.24 21.17
N ALA A 74 15.58 -22.21 21.57
CA ALA A 74 14.21 -21.99 21.12
C ALA A 74 14.15 -21.67 19.61
N THR A 75 15.11 -20.91 19.10
CA THR A 75 15.19 -20.57 17.67
C THR A 75 15.52 -21.82 16.83
N ASN A 76 16.41 -22.70 17.32
CA ASN A 76 16.65 -24.01 16.72
C ASN A 76 15.39 -24.88 16.73
N ALA A 77 14.60 -24.84 17.80
CA ALA A 77 13.34 -25.55 17.86
C ALA A 77 12.31 -25.03 16.85
N LEU A 78 12.22 -23.70 16.68
CA LEU A 78 11.38 -23.07 15.66
C LEU A 78 11.82 -23.48 14.23
N TYR A 79 13.13 -23.57 13.99
CA TYR A 79 13.70 -24.06 12.73
C TYR A 79 13.61 -25.59 12.55
N GLN A 80 13.17 -26.33 13.59
CA GLN A 80 13.06 -27.80 13.62
C GLN A 80 14.41 -28.54 13.65
N THR A 81 15.41 -28.00 14.35
CA THR A 81 16.77 -28.56 14.53
C THR A 81 17.23 -28.60 15.98
N ALA A 82 16.30 -28.62 16.94
CA ALA A 82 16.60 -28.44 18.38
C ALA A 82 17.73 -29.36 18.89
N GLN A 83 17.76 -30.64 18.50
CA GLN A 83 18.62 -31.67 19.11
C GLN A 83 20.13 -31.53 18.82
N SER A 84 20.56 -30.74 17.82
CA SER A 84 21.94 -30.80 17.29
C SER A 84 22.83 -29.57 17.58
N GLY A 85 22.33 -28.56 18.30
CA GLY A 85 23.05 -27.28 18.51
C GLY A 85 24.02 -27.22 19.70
N LEU A 86 23.90 -28.09 20.70
CA LEU A 86 24.67 -28.02 21.96
C LEU A 86 26.18 -28.28 21.78
N SER A 87 26.55 -29.13 20.82
CA SER A 87 27.96 -29.52 20.59
C SER A 87 28.59 -28.83 19.37
N ARG A 88 27.95 -27.78 18.84
CA ARG A 88 28.37 -27.13 17.60
C ARG A 88 29.34 -25.98 17.89
N LYS A 89 30.55 -26.01 17.29
CA LYS A 89 31.47 -24.87 17.32
C LYS A 89 30.97 -23.73 16.39
N PRO A 90 31.00 -22.46 16.85
CA PRO A 90 30.57 -21.33 16.04
C PRO A 90 31.54 -21.05 14.89
N GLY A 91 31.01 -20.92 13.67
CA GLY A 91 31.70 -20.35 12.51
C GLY A 91 31.55 -18.82 12.44
N LYS A 92 32.17 -18.16 11.46
CA LYS A 92 32.19 -16.68 11.34
C LYS A 92 30.80 -16.02 11.43
N VAL A 93 29.82 -16.51 10.67
CA VAL A 93 28.45 -15.96 10.71
C VAL A 93 27.75 -16.24 12.03
N HIS A 94 28.02 -17.37 12.68
CA HIS A 94 27.46 -17.69 13.99
C HIS A 94 27.99 -16.75 15.05
N VAL A 95 29.30 -16.45 15.05
CA VAL A 95 29.89 -15.47 15.97
C VAL A 95 29.18 -14.13 15.83
N ARG A 96 29.04 -13.64 14.59
CA ARG A 96 28.38 -12.35 14.34
C ARG A 96 26.90 -12.34 14.75
N ALA A 97 26.16 -13.42 14.48
CA ALA A 97 24.77 -13.56 14.89
C ALA A 97 24.62 -13.60 16.42
N LEU A 98 25.49 -14.35 17.12
CA LEU A 98 25.49 -14.43 18.57
C LEU A 98 25.86 -13.09 19.23
N GLU A 99 26.82 -12.35 18.65
CA GLU A 99 27.14 -10.97 19.08
C GLU A 99 25.91 -10.06 18.98
N ASP A 100 25.20 -10.08 17.85
CA ASP A 100 24.00 -9.28 17.66
C ASP A 100 22.89 -9.63 18.66
N MET A 101 22.62 -10.94 18.82
CA MET A 101 21.67 -11.43 19.83
C MET A 101 22.07 -10.98 21.24
N THR A 102 23.35 -11.10 21.60
CA THR A 102 23.88 -10.68 22.90
C THR A 102 23.70 -9.19 23.12
N ASN A 103 24.08 -8.35 22.15
CA ASN A 103 23.93 -6.91 22.21
C ASN A 103 22.46 -6.49 22.33
N LYS A 104 21.55 -7.16 21.61
CA LYS A 104 20.12 -6.90 21.68
C LYS A 104 19.53 -7.26 23.05
N VAL A 105 19.84 -8.45 23.57
CA VAL A 105 19.39 -8.88 24.91
C VAL A 105 19.94 -7.95 25.99
N LYS A 106 21.22 -7.59 25.90
CA LYS A 106 21.90 -6.66 26.81
C LYS A 106 21.18 -5.30 26.83
N ARG A 107 21.02 -4.66 25.66
CA ARG A 107 20.31 -3.38 25.53
C ARG A 107 18.88 -3.45 26.09
N PHE A 108 18.14 -4.52 25.80
CA PHE A 108 16.78 -4.68 26.32
C PHE A 108 16.75 -4.75 27.86
N LEU A 109 17.65 -5.53 28.46
CA LEU A 109 17.72 -5.70 29.91
C LEU A 109 18.27 -4.45 30.63
N GLU A 110 19.26 -3.77 30.06
CA GLU A 110 19.76 -2.46 30.55
C GLU A 110 18.69 -1.37 30.48
N GLY A 111 17.73 -1.52 29.58
CA GLY A 111 16.58 -0.65 29.51
C GLY A 111 15.59 -0.86 30.64
N ALA A 112 15.57 -2.03 31.29
CA ALA A 112 14.58 -2.34 32.32
C ALA A 112 14.66 -1.32 33.47
N GLY A 113 13.61 -0.49 33.59
CA GLY A 113 13.42 0.35 34.77
C GLY A 113 13.06 -0.51 36.00
N PRO A 114 12.66 0.12 37.12
CA PRO A 114 12.14 -0.60 38.28
C PRO A 114 11.05 -1.57 37.86
N MET A 115 11.23 -2.86 38.17
CA MET A 115 10.22 -3.87 37.90
C MET A 115 9.14 -3.78 38.97
N ASP A 116 7.92 -3.47 38.56
CA ASP A 116 6.76 -3.29 39.43
C ASP A 116 5.91 -4.57 39.53
N GLY A 117 5.51 -4.89 40.76
CA GLY A 117 4.56 -5.95 41.09
C GLY A 117 5.17 -7.34 41.32
N THR A 118 4.35 -8.25 41.84
CA THR A 118 4.77 -9.60 42.24
C THR A 118 4.17 -10.70 41.37
N PHE A 119 4.75 -11.92 41.43
CA PHE A 119 4.20 -13.09 40.75
C PHE A 119 2.73 -13.34 41.13
N ASN A 120 2.41 -13.22 42.42
CA ASN A 120 1.06 -13.45 42.93
C ASN A 120 0.07 -12.38 42.45
N GLU A 121 0.48 -11.12 42.37
CA GLU A 121 -0.33 -10.04 41.78
C GLU A 121 -0.61 -10.28 40.30
N ALA A 122 0.40 -10.68 39.52
CA ALA A 122 0.21 -10.98 38.10
C ALA A 122 -0.76 -12.15 37.87
N VAL A 123 -0.72 -13.17 38.73
CA VAL A 123 -1.66 -14.31 38.72
C VAL A 123 -3.07 -13.88 39.17
N ALA A 124 -3.18 -13.02 40.18
CA ALA A 124 -4.46 -12.48 40.62
C ALA A 124 -5.12 -11.66 39.50
N GLU A 125 -4.35 -10.81 38.81
CA GLU A 125 -4.78 -10.03 37.65
C GLU A 125 -5.29 -10.94 36.50
N LEU A 126 -4.60 -12.05 36.23
CA LEU A 126 -5.04 -13.04 35.25
C LEU A 126 -6.44 -13.61 35.59
N LYS A 127 -6.71 -13.86 36.86
CA LYS A 127 -7.98 -14.42 37.32
C LYS A 127 -9.13 -13.43 37.26
N THR A 128 -8.86 -12.14 37.52
CA THR A 128 -9.90 -11.09 37.52
C THR A 128 -10.25 -10.57 36.13
N LYS A 129 -9.34 -10.71 35.15
CA LYS A 129 -9.60 -10.32 33.75
C LYS A 129 -10.77 -11.10 33.14
N ARG A 130 -11.63 -10.40 32.41
CA ARG A 130 -12.73 -10.98 31.63
C ARG A 130 -12.40 -10.92 30.15
N ILE A 131 -13.16 -11.68 29.37
CA ILE A 131 -13.00 -11.76 27.92
C ILE A 131 -14.34 -11.41 27.27
N SER A 132 -14.32 -10.63 26.19
CA SER A 132 -15.50 -10.28 25.39
C SER A 132 -16.05 -11.50 24.64
N TYR A 133 -17.22 -11.34 24.02
CA TYR A 133 -17.78 -12.37 23.12
C TYR A 133 -16.85 -12.73 21.94
N THR A 134 -15.91 -11.84 21.59
CA THR A 134 -14.94 -12.02 20.51
C THR A 134 -13.58 -12.55 20.97
N GLY A 135 -13.40 -12.82 22.27
CA GLY A 135 -12.12 -13.34 22.78
C GLY A 135 -11.13 -12.28 23.24
N GLU A 136 -11.51 -10.99 23.28
CA GLU A 136 -10.65 -9.88 23.68
C GLU A 136 -10.70 -9.61 25.18
N GLU A 137 -9.59 -9.20 25.78
CA GLU A 137 -9.55 -8.85 27.19
C GLU A 137 -10.44 -7.63 27.49
N ILE A 138 -11.38 -7.77 28.41
CA ILE A 138 -12.25 -6.68 28.88
C ILE A 138 -12.14 -6.52 30.39
N ALA A 139 -12.09 -5.27 30.83
CA ALA A 139 -12.23 -4.94 32.24
C ALA A 139 -13.70 -5.10 32.67
N GLN A 140 -13.93 -5.53 33.90
CA GLN A 140 -15.28 -5.47 34.47
C GLN A 140 -15.63 -4.00 34.68
N PRO A 141 -16.74 -3.48 34.11
CA PRO A 141 -17.15 -2.11 34.36
C PRO A 141 -17.45 -1.99 35.86
N CYS A 142 -16.65 -1.21 36.57
CA CYS A 142 -16.92 -0.88 37.96
C CYS A 142 -18.07 0.13 38.00
N PRO A 143 -18.98 0.03 39.00
CA PRO A 143 -19.96 1.09 39.22
C PRO A 143 -19.21 2.39 39.55
N LEU A 144 -19.49 3.44 38.79
CA LEU A 144 -18.86 4.74 38.96
C LEU A 144 -19.36 5.40 40.24
N SER A 145 -18.47 5.72 41.18
CA SER A 145 -18.76 6.60 42.31
C SER A 145 -18.43 8.06 41.99
N VAL A 146 -19.06 9.00 42.70
CA VAL A 146 -18.75 10.44 42.62
C VAL A 146 -17.25 10.69 42.82
N SER A 147 -16.65 9.99 43.79
CA SER A 147 -15.23 10.09 44.11
C SER A 147 -14.29 9.56 43.02
N GLN A 148 -14.75 8.59 42.21
CA GLN A 148 -14.01 8.11 41.04
C GLN A 148 -14.16 9.07 39.88
N ILE A 149 -15.38 9.57 39.65
CA ILE A 149 -15.69 10.50 38.57
C ILE A 149 -14.93 11.81 38.75
N ILE A 150 -14.93 12.42 39.96
CA ILE A 150 -14.22 13.68 40.24
C ILE A 150 -12.77 13.68 39.75
N LYS A 151 -12.07 12.54 39.88
CA LYS A 151 -10.66 12.41 39.48
C LYS A 151 -10.45 12.42 37.95
N GLY A 152 -11.49 12.05 37.20
CA GLY A 152 -11.49 12.02 35.74
C GLY A 152 -12.15 13.24 35.10
N LEU A 153 -12.80 14.11 35.87
CA LEU A 153 -13.46 15.30 35.34
C LEU A 153 -12.53 16.51 35.30
N PRO A 154 -12.63 17.36 34.26
CA PRO A 154 -11.92 18.64 34.22
C PRO A 154 -12.31 19.52 35.41
N PRO A 155 -11.44 20.43 35.90
CA PRO A 155 -11.75 21.36 36.99
C PRO A 155 -13.07 22.12 36.78
N VAL A 156 -13.68 22.64 37.86
CA VAL A 156 -14.91 23.43 37.76
C VAL A 156 -14.67 24.63 36.82
N GLY A 157 -15.59 24.86 35.88
CA GLY A 157 -15.45 25.88 34.83
C GLY A 157 -14.57 25.50 33.63
N HIS A 158 -13.93 24.32 33.64
CA HIS A 158 -13.03 23.85 32.56
C HIS A 158 -13.64 22.75 31.70
N GLY A 159 -14.80 22.19 32.08
CA GLY A 159 -15.63 21.39 31.18
C GLY A 159 -16.29 22.31 30.16
N GLY A 160 -15.60 22.56 29.06
CA GLY A 160 -16.07 23.42 27.99
C GLY A 160 -16.79 22.64 26.90
N SER A 161 -17.95 23.13 26.48
CA SER A 161 -18.46 22.85 25.14
C SER A 161 -17.72 23.78 24.18
N ILE A 162 -16.80 23.21 23.40
CA ILE A 162 -16.09 23.99 22.38
C ILE A 162 -16.97 23.95 21.11
N PRO A 163 -17.25 25.11 20.47
CA PRO A 163 -17.84 25.12 19.15
C PRO A 163 -16.96 24.27 18.22
N ILE A 164 -17.48 23.16 17.68
CA ILE A 164 -16.68 22.24 16.85
C ILE A 164 -16.51 22.78 15.41
N LEU A 165 -17.43 23.63 14.95
CA LEU A 165 -17.46 24.16 13.57
C LEU A 165 -16.16 24.86 13.11
N PRO A 166 -15.41 25.58 13.96
CA PRO A 166 -14.08 26.11 13.61
C PRO A 166 -13.01 25.05 13.33
N PHE A 167 -13.18 23.81 13.81
CA PHE A 167 -12.19 22.72 13.68
C PHE A 167 -12.45 21.77 12.52
N VAL A 168 -13.66 21.81 11.96
CA VAL A 168 -14.07 20.96 10.83
C VAL A 168 -14.21 21.79 9.56
N LYS A 169 -14.00 21.16 8.41
CA LYS A 169 -14.12 21.79 7.09
C LYS A 169 -14.83 20.85 6.11
N GLY A 170 -15.29 21.41 5.00
CA GLY A 170 -15.98 20.72 3.91
C GLY A 170 -17.18 19.89 4.38
N TYR A 171 -17.33 18.66 3.91
CA TYR A 171 -18.55 17.86 4.14
C TYR A 171 -18.86 17.63 5.61
N THR A 172 -17.84 17.38 6.44
CA THR A 172 -18.03 17.20 7.89
C THR A 172 -18.61 18.45 8.54
N ARG A 173 -18.14 19.64 8.13
CA ARG A 173 -18.70 20.91 8.61
C ARG A 173 -20.14 21.09 8.13
N TRP A 174 -20.38 20.85 6.86
CA TRP A 174 -21.72 20.96 6.27
C TRP A 174 -22.74 20.06 6.97
N LEU A 175 -22.40 18.80 7.26
CA LEU A 175 -23.27 17.90 8.02
C LEU A 175 -23.53 18.38 9.46
N LEU A 176 -22.56 19.02 10.11
CA LEU A 176 -22.74 19.58 11.45
C LEU A 176 -23.60 20.85 11.44
N GLU A 177 -23.56 21.63 10.37
CA GLU A 177 -24.44 22.79 10.14
C GLU A 177 -25.85 22.36 9.68
N ASN A 178 -25.96 21.19 9.03
CA ASN A 178 -27.19 20.63 8.46
C ASN A 178 -27.45 19.20 8.99
N PRO A 179 -27.67 19.01 10.30
CA PRO A 179 -27.70 17.69 10.92
C PRO A 179 -28.84 16.79 10.40
N MET A 180 -29.87 17.36 9.80
CA MET A 180 -30.98 16.61 9.20
C MET A 180 -30.55 15.76 8.01
N GLU A 181 -29.50 16.19 7.29
CA GLU A 181 -28.92 15.49 6.14
C GLU A 181 -28.18 14.20 6.56
N ALA A 182 -27.79 14.11 7.83
CA ALA A 182 -27.13 12.94 8.41
C ALA A 182 -28.13 11.96 9.06
N MET A 183 -29.42 12.29 9.10
CA MET A 183 -30.44 11.46 9.73
C MET A 183 -31.03 10.46 8.73
N LEU A 184 -31.28 9.24 9.18
CA LEU A 184 -32.06 8.27 8.40
C LEU A 184 -33.45 8.83 8.05
N PRO A 185 -34.09 8.37 6.96
CA PRO A 185 -35.50 8.63 6.71
C PRO A 185 -36.33 8.29 7.94
N GLU A 186 -37.36 9.08 8.24
CA GLU A 186 -38.14 8.93 9.48
C GLU A 186 -38.78 7.53 9.61
N SER A 187 -39.11 6.90 8.48
CA SER A 187 -39.57 5.50 8.39
C SER A 187 -38.54 4.46 8.84
N GLU A 188 -37.25 4.78 8.80
CA GLU A 188 -36.15 3.90 9.21
C GLU A 188 -35.63 4.22 10.62
N ARG A 189 -36.11 5.29 11.25
CA ARG A 189 -35.75 5.64 12.62
C ARG A 189 -36.51 4.71 13.59
N GLY A 190 -35.78 3.98 14.42
CA GLY A 190 -36.38 3.21 15.50
C GLY A 190 -37.10 4.13 16.50
N GLY A 191 -38.40 3.94 16.71
CA GLY A 191 -39.22 4.79 17.60
C GLY A 191 -38.96 4.63 19.11
N SER A 192 -37.93 3.89 19.51
CA SER A 192 -37.58 3.69 20.91
C SER A 192 -36.68 4.83 21.39
N PRO A 193 -36.96 5.45 22.55
CA PRO A 193 -36.03 6.41 23.14
C PRO A 193 -34.66 5.76 23.31
N VAL A 194 -33.61 6.47 22.91
CA VAL A 194 -32.22 6.03 23.11
C VAL A 194 -31.99 5.94 24.62
N SER A 195 -32.05 4.73 25.16
CA SER A 195 -31.77 4.47 26.58
C SER A 195 -30.31 4.12 26.75
N ALA A 196 -29.52 5.08 27.25
CA ALA A 196 -28.17 4.81 27.72
C ALA A 196 -28.24 4.30 29.17
N LYS A 197 -27.69 3.11 29.44
CA LYS A 197 -27.53 2.60 30.80
C LYS A 197 -26.16 3.02 31.32
N VAL A 198 -26.12 3.85 32.35
CA VAL A 198 -24.88 4.23 33.05
C VAL A 198 -24.72 3.33 34.27
N HIS A 199 -23.55 2.71 34.44
CA HIS A 199 -23.26 1.86 35.59
C HIS A 199 -22.75 2.73 36.76
N ILE A 200 -23.65 3.37 37.50
CA ILE A 200 -23.33 4.22 38.65
C ILE A 200 -23.46 3.40 39.95
N LYS A 201 -22.67 3.75 40.96
CA LYS A 201 -22.80 3.17 42.30
C LYS A 201 -24.18 3.53 42.87
N LYS A 202 -24.94 2.50 43.26
CA LYS A 202 -26.31 2.64 43.76
C LYS A 202 -26.38 3.65 44.91
N GLY A 203 -27.28 4.62 44.81
CA GLY A 203 -27.47 5.71 45.78
C GLY A 203 -26.64 6.97 45.52
N GLU A 204 -25.69 6.94 44.58
CA GLU A 204 -24.88 8.10 44.19
C GLU A 204 -25.33 8.72 42.85
N GLU A 205 -26.43 8.25 42.24
CA GLU A 205 -26.86 8.64 40.89
C GLU A 205 -27.08 10.15 40.76
N LEU A 206 -27.86 10.73 41.67
CA LEU A 206 -28.15 12.17 41.68
C LEU A 206 -26.89 13.01 41.88
N ASP A 207 -25.98 12.56 42.74
CA ASP A 207 -24.74 13.28 43.03
C ASP A 207 -23.78 13.22 41.84
N VAL A 208 -23.74 12.10 41.12
CA VAL A 208 -23.02 11.99 39.85
C VAL A 208 -23.59 12.95 38.82
N PHE A 209 -24.91 13.00 38.61
CA PHE A 209 -25.51 13.91 37.63
C PHE A 209 -25.39 15.37 38.02
N ARG A 210 -25.50 15.71 39.32
CA ARG A 210 -25.21 17.06 39.83
C ARG A 210 -23.77 17.45 39.55
N LEU A 211 -22.81 16.58 39.89
CA LEU A 211 -21.40 16.83 39.61
C LEU A 211 -21.16 17.03 38.11
N LEU A 212 -21.70 16.18 37.24
CA LEU A 212 -21.53 16.33 35.79
C LEU A 212 -22.17 17.63 35.28
N THR A 213 -23.28 18.06 35.88
CA THR A 213 -23.94 19.33 35.56
C THR A 213 -23.14 20.54 36.05
N GLU A 214 -22.64 20.51 37.28
CA GLU A 214 -21.73 21.52 37.84
C GLU A 214 -20.43 21.65 37.02
N ARG A 215 -19.99 20.54 36.41
CA ARG A 215 -18.81 20.49 35.55
C ARG A 215 -19.11 20.82 34.09
N GLY A 216 -20.35 21.17 33.73
CA GLY A 216 -20.74 21.57 32.38
C GLY A 216 -20.81 20.44 31.35
N ILE A 217 -20.81 19.18 31.79
CA ILE A 217 -20.79 17.99 30.93
C ILE A 217 -22.21 17.54 30.57
N THR A 218 -23.15 17.69 31.50
CA THR A 218 -24.57 17.38 31.29
C THR A 218 -25.42 18.60 31.64
N THR A 219 -26.66 18.63 31.14
CA THR A 219 -27.67 19.59 31.58
C THR A 219 -28.97 18.86 31.90
N TRP A 220 -29.74 19.41 32.84
CA TRP A 220 -31.11 18.96 33.06
C TRP A 220 -31.98 19.48 31.91
N VAL A 221 -32.78 18.60 31.32
CA VAL A 221 -33.69 18.98 30.24
C VAL A 221 -35.12 18.76 30.71
N VAL A 222 -35.98 19.77 30.54
CA VAL A 222 -37.38 19.67 30.92
C VAL A 222 -38.06 18.59 30.07
N GLU A 223 -38.81 17.72 30.73
CA GLU A 223 -39.54 16.61 30.12
C GLU A 223 -40.82 17.12 29.41
N LYS A 224 -40.66 17.98 28.39
CA LYS A 224 -41.72 18.30 27.41
C LYS A 224 -41.16 18.50 26.00
N SER A 225 -41.59 17.59 25.13
CA SER A 225 -41.68 17.61 23.66
C SER A 225 -40.87 18.64 22.84
N SER A 226 -39.80 18.18 22.20
CA SER A 226 -39.51 18.52 20.80
C SER A 226 -38.86 17.32 20.11
N SER A 227 -39.37 16.97 18.93
CA SER A 227 -39.15 15.70 18.22
C SER A 227 -37.90 15.67 17.33
N SER A 228 -36.91 16.53 17.53
CA SER A 228 -35.59 16.36 16.90
C SER A 228 -34.47 16.70 17.87
N ARG A 229 -33.96 15.66 18.56
CA ARG A 229 -32.70 15.76 19.31
C ARG A 229 -31.71 14.80 18.68
N SER A 230 -30.83 15.33 17.85
CA SER A 230 -29.63 14.65 17.36
C SER A 230 -28.44 15.12 18.19
N TRP A 231 -27.65 14.17 18.69
CA TRP A 231 -26.38 14.43 19.36
C TRP A 231 -25.30 13.65 18.62
N TRP A 232 -24.13 14.26 18.49
CA TRP A 232 -22.96 13.66 17.87
C TRP A 232 -21.78 13.81 18.83
N GLN A 233 -21.00 12.75 19.00
CA GLN A 233 -19.80 12.75 19.83
C GLN A 233 -18.58 12.47 18.95
N VAL A 234 -17.60 13.36 19.00
CA VAL A 234 -16.30 13.19 18.32
C VAL A 234 -15.24 12.99 19.40
N TYR A 235 -14.47 11.90 19.32
CA TYR A 235 -13.48 11.50 20.32
C TYR A 235 -12.06 11.58 19.74
N LEU A 236 -11.16 12.31 20.43
CA LEU A 236 -9.73 12.42 20.12
C LEU A 236 -8.94 12.05 21.39
N ASP A 237 -8.21 10.92 21.35
CA ASP A 237 -7.72 10.22 22.55
C ASP A 237 -6.25 10.48 22.90
N ASN A 238 -5.36 10.68 21.92
CA ASN A 238 -3.92 10.78 22.18
C ASN A 238 -3.13 11.50 21.06
N PHE A 239 -2.07 12.25 21.41
CA PHE A 239 -1.14 12.89 20.48
C PHE A 239 0.30 12.44 20.76
N LEU A 240 0.94 11.83 19.77
CA LEU A 240 2.34 11.42 19.84
C LEU A 240 3.10 12.04 18.67
N SER A 241 4.22 12.67 18.97
CA SER A 241 5.18 13.15 17.98
C SER A 241 6.58 12.65 18.32
N GLY A 242 7.42 12.49 17.31
CA GLY A 242 8.81 12.08 17.49
C GLY A 242 9.68 12.76 16.45
N GLU A 243 10.91 13.09 16.83
CA GLU A 243 11.92 13.66 15.94
C GLU A 243 13.16 12.78 15.92
N ARG A 244 13.86 12.78 14.78
CA ARG A 244 15.20 12.21 14.67
C ARG A 244 16.20 13.33 14.83
N HIS A 245 17.15 13.16 15.76
CA HIS A 245 18.20 14.12 16.06
C HIS A 245 19.54 13.59 15.54
N ASP A 246 20.21 14.32 14.65
CA ASP A 246 21.52 13.94 14.08
C ASP A 246 22.70 14.74 14.72
N GLY A 247 22.52 15.38 15.89
CA GLY A 247 23.54 16.20 16.59
C GLY A 247 23.07 17.61 16.97
N ASP A 248 23.97 18.47 17.50
CA ASP A 248 23.80 19.77 18.24
C ASP A 248 22.80 20.85 17.73
N GLY A 249 21.94 20.59 16.75
CA GLY A 249 20.80 21.46 16.43
C GLY A 249 19.71 21.42 17.52
N GLY A 250 19.15 22.57 17.89
CA GLY A 250 18.03 22.63 18.85
C GLY A 250 16.81 21.80 18.41
N SER A 251 16.03 21.30 19.38
CA SER A 251 14.81 20.51 19.14
C SER A 251 13.74 21.34 18.45
N VAL A 252 13.42 21.02 17.19
CA VAL A 252 12.28 21.61 16.46
C VAL A 252 10.97 21.07 17.04
N GLY A 253 10.96 19.81 17.50
CA GLY A 253 9.82 19.15 18.11
C GLY A 253 9.27 19.89 19.32
N ALA A 254 10.14 20.35 20.23
CA ALA A 254 9.73 21.12 21.40
C ALA A 254 8.97 22.41 21.03
N GLY A 255 9.47 23.14 20.02
CA GLY A 255 8.84 24.37 19.54
C GLY A 255 7.49 24.11 18.86
N LEU A 256 7.40 23.07 18.03
CA LEU A 256 6.13 22.67 17.39
C LEU A 256 5.10 22.19 18.41
N GLN A 257 5.53 21.42 19.41
CA GLN A 257 4.66 20.96 20.48
C GLN A 257 4.16 22.13 21.34
N GLY A 258 5.02 23.09 21.69
CA GLY A 258 4.59 24.31 22.39
C GLY A 258 3.56 25.11 21.60
N ARG A 259 3.73 25.22 20.28
CA ARG A 259 2.72 25.85 19.40
C ARG A 259 1.41 25.08 19.36
N ALA A 260 1.46 23.74 19.36
CA ALA A 260 0.26 22.91 19.41
C ALA A 260 -0.48 23.06 20.75
N LEU A 261 0.24 23.02 21.87
CA LEU A 261 -0.31 23.25 23.21
C LEU A 261 -0.91 24.64 23.34
N GLY A 262 -0.23 25.70 22.88
CA GLY A 262 -0.76 27.06 22.91
C GLY A 262 -2.01 27.23 22.02
N ALA A 263 -2.06 26.53 20.87
CA ALA A 263 -3.25 26.51 20.04
C ALA A 263 -4.41 25.76 20.70
N TRP A 264 -4.13 24.68 21.44
CA TRP A 264 -5.12 23.94 22.24
C TRP A 264 -5.65 24.79 23.40
N GLU A 265 -4.77 25.45 24.13
CA GLU A 265 -5.13 26.32 25.25
C GLU A 265 -5.99 27.51 24.79
N ALA A 266 -5.59 28.19 23.70
CA ALA A 266 -6.31 29.33 23.15
C ALA A 266 -7.78 29.03 22.76
N VAL A 267 -8.11 27.76 22.58
CA VAL A 267 -9.46 27.30 22.21
C VAL A 267 -10.11 26.40 23.26
N GLY A 268 -9.49 26.25 24.45
CA GLY A 268 -10.05 25.52 25.59
C GLY A 268 -9.85 24.00 25.57
N VAL A 269 -8.97 23.45 24.73
CA VAL A 269 -8.60 22.02 24.76
C VAL A 269 -7.61 21.77 25.89
N LEU A 270 -8.02 20.96 26.87
CA LEU A 270 -7.22 20.66 28.05
C LEU A 270 -6.17 19.57 27.78
N SER A 271 -4.95 19.78 28.26
CA SER A 271 -3.90 18.76 28.30
C SER A 271 -3.68 18.30 29.75
N ALA A 272 -3.62 16.99 29.99
CA ALA A 272 -3.33 16.44 31.32
C ALA A 272 -1.82 16.51 31.61
N GLU A 273 -1.36 17.59 32.23
CA GLU A 273 0.06 17.85 32.54
C GLU A 273 0.77 16.68 33.24
N ASP A 274 0.07 16.02 34.18
CA ASP A 274 0.57 14.86 34.93
C ASP A 274 0.84 13.62 34.06
N LYS A 275 0.24 13.57 32.87
CA LYS A 275 0.41 12.49 31.88
C LYS A 275 1.28 12.89 30.69
N GLN A 276 1.73 14.14 30.62
CA GLN A 276 2.57 14.60 29.52
C GLN A 276 3.98 14.03 29.63
N VAL A 277 4.48 13.48 28.52
CA VAL A 277 5.88 13.12 28.37
C VAL A 277 6.46 14.01 27.27
N LEU A 278 7.38 14.90 27.66
CA LEU A 278 7.98 15.89 26.77
C LEU A 278 9.46 15.57 26.53
N ASN A 279 9.92 15.68 25.28
CA ASN A 279 11.33 15.54 24.88
C ASN A 279 12.05 14.32 25.46
N SER A 280 11.33 13.22 25.71
CA SER A 280 11.93 12.03 26.27
C SER A 280 12.62 11.20 25.18
N ARG A 281 13.85 10.78 25.44
CA ARG A 281 14.61 9.88 24.55
C ARG A 281 14.13 8.43 24.63
N ALA A 282 13.36 8.08 25.66
CA ALA A 282 12.69 6.81 25.80
C ALA A 282 11.31 6.99 26.45
N VAL A 283 10.26 6.43 25.84
CA VAL A 283 8.88 6.57 26.32
C VAL A 283 8.19 5.21 26.39
N VAL A 284 7.32 5.03 27.38
CA VAL A 284 6.41 3.88 27.46
C VAL A 284 4.98 4.38 27.37
N GLU A 285 4.34 4.14 26.23
CA GLU A 285 2.99 4.59 25.91
C GLU A 285 2.11 3.39 25.57
N LEU A 286 0.95 3.26 26.22
CA LEU A 286 0.02 2.12 26.02
C LEU A 286 0.68 0.73 26.14
N GLY A 287 1.72 0.61 26.97
CA GLY A 287 2.50 -0.61 27.16
C GLY A 287 3.55 -0.91 26.07
N VAL A 288 3.74 0.01 25.13
CA VAL A 288 4.78 0.01 24.10
C VAL A 288 5.94 0.89 24.58
N ARG A 289 7.14 0.34 24.59
CA ARG A 289 8.38 1.07 24.82
C ARG A 289 9.00 1.45 23.48
N PHE A 290 9.17 2.74 23.27
CA PHE A 290 10.02 3.31 22.23
C PHE A 290 11.30 3.83 22.89
N ASP A 291 12.44 3.18 22.65
CA ASP A 291 13.74 3.53 23.25
C ASP A 291 14.69 4.02 22.16
N GLY A 292 14.79 5.35 22.02
CA GLY A 292 15.65 5.99 21.03
C GLY A 292 17.14 5.89 21.35
N GLU A 293 17.50 5.84 22.64
CA GLU A 293 18.91 5.73 23.08
C GLU A 293 19.50 4.35 22.78
N ARG A 294 18.74 3.30 23.06
CA ARG A 294 19.16 1.92 22.84
C ARG A 294 18.75 1.40 21.46
N GLY A 295 17.90 2.14 20.74
CA GLY A 295 17.41 1.80 19.41
C GLY A 295 16.51 0.57 19.40
N LEU A 296 15.58 0.46 20.35
CA LEU A 296 14.64 -0.68 20.47
C LEU A 296 13.19 -0.21 20.49
N LEU A 297 12.33 -0.99 19.85
CA LEU A 297 10.88 -0.80 19.87
C LEU A 297 10.16 -2.11 20.23
N GLY A 298 9.32 -2.09 21.26
CA GLY A 298 8.41 -3.19 21.55
C GLY A 298 7.86 -3.18 22.97
N ALA A 299 7.60 -4.34 23.57
CA ALA A 299 6.99 -4.39 24.90
C ALA A 299 7.99 -3.99 26.01
N SER A 300 7.51 -3.28 27.04
CA SER A 300 8.33 -2.95 28.20
C SER A 300 8.82 -4.21 28.95
N ALA A 301 9.95 -4.10 29.64
CA ALA A 301 10.52 -5.21 30.42
C ALA A 301 9.56 -5.72 31.50
N SER A 302 8.86 -4.81 32.19
CA SER A 302 7.80 -5.15 33.17
C SER A 302 6.67 -5.96 32.52
N ARG A 303 6.16 -5.52 31.36
CA ARG A 303 5.09 -6.24 30.66
C ARG A 303 5.54 -7.62 30.18
N LEU A 304 6.76 -7.75 29.67
CA LEU A 304 7.32 -9.05 29.30
C LEU A 304 7.44 -9.96 30.53
N LEU A 305 7.97 -9.46 31.65
CA LEU A 305 8.13 -10.22 32.88
C LEU A 305 6.77 -10.72 33.43
N LYS A 306 5.78 -9.83 33.53
CA LYS A 306 4.40 -10.18 33.94
C LYS A 306 3.81 -11.23 33.01
N THR A 307 4.08 -11.16 31.70
CA THR A 307 3.64 -12.16 30.71
C THR A 307 4.34 -13.50 30.91
N ILE A 308 5.64 -13.51 31.22
CA ILE A 308 6.40 -14.72 31.56
C ILE A 308 5.84 -15.35 32.84
N TRP A 309 5.54 -14.57 33.88
CA TRP A 309 4.99 -15.10 35.14
C TRP A 309 3.65 -15.81 34.95
N VAL A 310 2.69 -15.19 34.27
CA VAL A 310 1.40 -15.84 34.00
C VAL A 310 1.54 -17.06 33.08
N SER A 311 2.53 -17.05 32.18
CA SER A 311 2.87 -18.21 31.36
C SER A 311 3.45 -19.36 32.18
N LEU A 312 4.34 -19.07 33.14
CA LEU A 312 4.88 -20.05 34.07
C LEU A 312 3.81 -20.63 35.00
N TYR A 313 2.82 -19.82 35.39
CA TYR A 313 1.65 -20.31 36.13
C TYR A 313 0.84 -21.33 35.32
N LEU A 314 0.58 -21.06 34.03
CA LEU A 314 -0.08 -22.04 33.14
C LEU A 314 0.72 -23.35 33.02
N LEU A 315 2.04 -23.23 32.85
CA LEU A 315 2.97 -24.37 32.76
C LEU A 315 2.97 -25.20 34.05
N ARG A 316 3.02 -24.55 35.21
CA ARG A 316 3.06 -25.22 36.53
C ARG A 316 1.76 -25.97 36.83
N ASN A 317 0.61 -25.39 36.51
CA ASN A 317 -0.67 -25.97 36.88
C ASN A 317 -1.10 -27.11 35.97
N GLY A 318 -0.70 -27.10 34.69
CA GLY A 318 -1.06 -28.11 33.68
C GLY A 318 -2.56 -28.19 33.32
N ARG A 319 -3.44 -27.63 34.15
CA ARG A 319 -4.87 -27.43 33.96
C ARG A 319 -5.17 -25.95 34.02
N TRP A 320 -5.86 -25.46 33.01
CA TRP A 320 -6.20 -24.06 32.85
C TRP A 320 -7.56 -23.93 32.17
N SER A 321 -8.25 -22.83 32.43
CA SER A 321 -9.47 -22.46 31.73
C SER A 321 -9.14 -21.90 30.34
N GLN A 322 -10.07 -22.05 29.39
CA GLN A 322 -9.96 -21.44 28.06
C GLN A 322 -9.66 -19.93 28.15
N LYS A 323 -10.28 -19.25 29.13
CA LYS A 323 -10.06 -17.84 29.45
C LYS A 323 -8.60 -17.54 29.79
N GLU A 324 -8.02 -18.28 30.74
CA GLU A 324 -6.63 -18.05 31.16
C GLU A 324 -5.67 -18.25 29.98
N ALA A 325 -5.88 -19.26 29.14
CA ALA A 325 -5.07 -19.47 27.94
C ALA A 325 -5.23 -18.33 26.93
N GLN A 326 -6.45 -17.86 26.67
CA GLN A 326 -6.70 -16.72 25.76
C GLN A 326 -5.99 -15.43 26.24
N VAL A 327 -6.07 -15.10 27.53
CA VAL A 327 -5.38 -13.91 28.08
C VAL A 327 -3.87 -14.03 27.90
N VAL A 328 -3.27 -15.20 28.22
CA VAL A 328 -1.82 -15.38 28.07
C VAL A 328 -1.40 -15.32 26.60
N LEU A 329 -2.12 -15.97 25.69
CA LEU A 329 -1.84 -15.90 24.26
C LEU A 329 -2.00 -14.47 23.72
N GLY A 330 -3.03 -13.74 24.16
CA GLY A 330 -3.24 -12.33 23.79
C GLY A 330 -2.09 -11.42 24.22
N ARG A 331 -1.58 -11.60 25.45
CA ARG A 331 -0.38 -10.89 25.93
C ARG A 331 0.85 -11.20 25.08
N TRP A 332 1.02 -12.44 24.65
CA TRP A 332 2.11 -12.81 23.74
C TRP A 332 1.91 -12.26 22.33
N VAL A 333 0.70 -12.27 21.77
CA VAL A 333 0.40 -11.69 20.45
C VAL A 333 0.75 -10.20 20.43
N PHE A 334 0.43 -9.46 21.49
CA PHE A 334 0.85 -8.07 21.65
C PHE A 334 2.38 -7.90 21.59
N ILE A 335 3.16 -8.77 22.25
CA ILE A 335 4.63 -8.71 22.18
C ILE A 335 5.12 -9.07 20.78
N LEU A 336 4.55 -10.11 20.18
CA LEU A 336 4.97 -10.62 18.89
C LEU A 336 4.68 -9.64 17.74
N GLN A 337 3.75 -8.69 17.89
CA GLN A 337 3.46 -7.69 16.85
C GLN A 337 4.68 -6.83 16.51
N PHE A 338 5.61 -6.65 17.46
CA PHE A 338 6.88 -5.93 17.29
C PHE A 338 7.98 -6.80 16.70
N ARG A 339 7.78 -8.12 16.64
CA ARG A 339 8.72 -9.06 16.00
C ARG A 339 7.97 -10.24 15.39
N ARG A 340 7.20 -9.96 14.32
CA ARG A 340 6.30 -10.91 13.65
C ARG A 340 6.98 -12.18 13.14
N ALA A 341 8.30 -12.17 12.95
CA ALA A 341 9.09 -13.36 12.65
C ALA A 341 8.87 -14.52 13.65
N ALA A 342 8.50 -14.23 14.90
CA ALA A 342 8.19 -15.24 15.91
C ALA A 342 6.70 -15.62 15.99
N MET A 343 5.83 -15.03 15.16
CA MET A 343 4.38 -15.23 15.23
C MET A 343 3.97 -16.67 14.90
N SER A 344 4.77 -17.38 14.10
CA SER A 344 4.58 -18.79 13.78
C SER A 344 4.90 -19.74 14.94
N VAL A 345 5.43 -19.22 16.07
CA VAL A 345 5.56 -20.02 17.29
C VAL A 345 4.19 -20.45 17.80
N LEU A 346 3.16 -19.60 17.72
CA LEU A 346 1.79 -19.89 18.20
C LEU A 346 0.90 -20.58 17.16
N ALA A 347 1.49 -21.31 16.21
CA ALA A 347 0.76 -21.77 15.04
C ALA A 347 -0.14 -22.98 15.30
N LYS A 348 -0.02 -23.65 16.45
CA LYS A 348 -0.91 -24.75 16.87
C LYS A 348 -1.64 -24.49 18.19
N SER A 349 -1.18 -23.53 18.99
CA SER A 349 -1.76 -23.17 20.30
C SER A 349 -3.27 -22.91 20.24
N TRP A 350 -3.74 -22.28 19.16
CA TRP A 350 -5.16 -21.95 18.99
C TRP A 350 -6.08 -23.19 18.95
N ARG A 351 -5.59 -24.36 18.51
CA ARG A 351 -6.39 -25.60 18.54
C ARG A 351 -6.78 -26.02 19.95
N ALA A 352 -5.88 -25.78 20.91
CA ALA A 352 -6.14 -26.08 22.31
C ALA A 352 -7.13 -25.08 22.94
N VAL A 353 -7.24 -23.89 22.37
CA VAL A 353 -8.09 -22.80 22.87
C VAL A 353 -9.47 -22.81 22.21
N GLU A 354 -9.56 -23.14 20.93
CA GLU A 354 -10.83 -23.19 20.18
C GLU A 354 -11.66 -24.43 20.54
N SER A 355 -11.02 -25.50 21.04
CA SER A 355 -11.70 -26.70 21.49
C SER A 355 -12.24 -26.53 22.91
N PRO A 356 -13.53 -26.83 23.17
CA PRO A 356 -14.07 -26.89 24.54
C PRO A 356 -13.37 -27.96 25.41
N TRP A 357 -12.84 -29.02 24.77
CA TRP A 357 -12.21 -30.16 25.43
C TRP A 357 -10.89 -30.51 24.73
N PRO A 358 -9.83 -29.70 24.89
CA PRO A 358 -8.59 -29.89 24.15
C PRO A 358 -7.88 -31.18 24.58
N LYS A 359 -7.38 -31.93 23.60
CA LYS A 359 -6.66 -33.19 23.81
C LYS A 359 -5.38 -32.94 24.63
N PRO A 360 -4.88 -33.93 25.39
CA PRO A 360 -3.61 -33.79 26.12
C PRO A 360 -2.45 -33.35 25.22
N SER A 361 -2.38 -33.87 23.99
CA SER A 361 -1.38 -33.48 22.99
C SER A 361 -1.49 -32.02 22.53
N GLU A 362 -2.70 -31.48 22.45
CA GLU A 362 -2.95 -30.07 22.09
C GLU A 362 -2.56 -29.14 23.24
N ARG A 363 -2.89 -29.52 24.49
CA ARG A 363 -2.45 -28.80 25.70
C ARG A 363 -0.93 -28.77 25.80
N ASN A 364 -0.28 -29.92 25.63
CA ASN A 364 1.19 -29.99 25.64
C ASN A 364 1.80 -29.15 24.53
N THR A 365 1.20 -29.14 23.33
CA THR A 365 1.67 -28.30 22.23
C THR A 365 1.58 -26.81 22.58
N LEU A 366 0.48 -26.34 23.19
CA LEU A 366 0.36 -24.96 23.68
C LEU A 366 1.45 -24.64 24.69
N LEU A 367 1.66 -25.50 25.69
CA LEU A 367 2.70 -25.30 26.71
C LEU A 367 4.11 -25.25 26.09
N GLN A 368 4.40 -26.10 25.11
CA GLN A 368 5.67 -26.10 24.39
C GLN A 368 5.88 -24.82 23.56
N GLU A 369 4.83 -24.32 22.89
CA GLU A 369 4.87 -23.07 22.13
C GLU A 369 5.07 -21.86 23.06
N VAL A 370 4.35 -21.80 24.18
CA VAL A 370 4.54 -20.76 25.21
C VAL A 370 5.93 -20.81 25.83
N MET A 371 6.50 -22.00 26.09
CA MET A 371 7.87 -22.13 26.59
C MET A 371 8.90 -21.59 25.59
N LYS A 372 8.70 -21.79 24.27
CA LYS A 372 9.56 -21.19 23.24
C LYS A 372 9.52 -19.67 23.33
N LEU A 373 8.34 -19.09 23.53
CA LEU A 373 8.18 -17.63 23.68
C LEU A 373 8.86 -17.10 24.93
N ILE A 374 8.74 -17.80 26.07
CA ILE A 374 9.48 -17.46 27.29
C ILE A 374 10.97 -17.42 26.94
N CYS A 375 11.53 -18.48 26.36
CA CYS A 375 12.95 -18.58 25.99
C CYS A 375 13.41 -17.52 24.98
N MET A 376 12.52 -17.00 24.14
CA MET A 376 12.83 -15.96 23.16
C MET A 376 12.59 -14.53 23.66
N GLY A 377 11.92 -14.34 24.80
CA GLY A 377 11.30 -13.07 25.21
C GLY A 377 12.12 -11.80 24.92
N PRO A 378 13.36 -11.67 25.42
CA PRO A 378 14.21 -10.50 25.18
C PRO A 378 14.57 -10.23 23.69
N LEU A 379 14.48 -11.24 22.82
CA LEU A 379 14.75 -11.13 21.38
C LEU A 379 13.55 -10.61 20.58
N LEU A 380 12.35 -10.60 21.17
CA LEU A 380 11.07 -10.27 20.52
C LEU A 380 10.80 -8.76 20.40
N GLN A 381 11.87 -7.97 20.29
CA GLN A 381 11.82 -6.52 20.06
C GLN A 381 12.16 -6.22 18.59
N SER A 382 11.69 -5.09 18.07
CA SER A 382 12.23 -4.50 16.84
C SER A 382 13.53 -3.77 17.15
N ASP A 383 14.55 -3.99 16.32
CA ASP A 383 15.81 -3.25 16.39
C ASP A 383 15.77 -2.08 15.40
N LEU A 384 15.74 -0.85 15.93
CA LEU A 384 15.70 0.37 15.14
C LEU A 384 17.06 0.67 14.49
N THR A 385 18.14 0.08 14.99
CA THR A 385 19.51 0.24 14.46
C THR A 385 19.79 -0.63 13.22
N ALA A 386 18.86 -1.55 12.89
CA ALA A 386 18.97 -2.41 11.71
C ALA A 386 19.09 -1.58 10.42
N SER A 387 20.24 -1.68 9.77
CA SER A 387 20.57 -0.92 8.56
C SER A 387 20.04 -1.61 7.29
N PHE A 388 19.82 -0.85 6.22
CA PHE A 388 19.36 -1.43 4.95
C PHE A 388 20.50 -2.14 4.20
N GLU A 389 20.18 -3.26 3.57
CA GLU A 389 21.06 -3.94 2.60
C GLU A 389 20.84 -3.35 1.20
N PRO A 390 21.88 -2.86 0.49
CA PRO A 390 21.72 -2.32 -0.86
C PRO A 390 21.15 -3.32 -1.86
N HIS A 391 21.54 -4.60 -1.76
CA HIS A 391 21.16 -5.59 -2.76
C HIS A 391 19.79 -6.21 -2.46
N VAL A 392 18.91 -6.14 -3.45
CA VAL A 392 17.57 -6.74 -3.46
C VAL A 392 17.68 -8.18 -4.01
N THR A 393 16.87 -9.10 -3.49
CA THR A 393 16.77 -10.46 -4.02
C THR A 393 15.41 -10.69 -4.64
N CYS A 394 15.32 -11.56 -5.64
CA CYS A 394 14.06 -12.01 -6.21
C CYS A 394 14.08 -13.53 -6.35
N SER A 395 12.92 -14.19 -6.20
CA SER A 395 12.81 -15.61 -6.48
C SER A 395 11.49 -15.98 -7.12
N ASP A 396 11.50 -17.11 -7.80
CA ASP A 396 10.35 -17.73 -8.44
C ASP A 396 10.46 -19.25 -8.39
N ALA A 397 9.32 -19.92 -8.48
CA ALA A 397 9.23 -21.36 -8.60
C ALA A 397 8.22 -21.77 -9.67
N SER A 398 8.53 -22.85 -10.37
CA SER A 398 7.63 -23.58 -11.24
C SER A 398 7.43 -25.01 -10.71
N GLU A 399 6.62 -25.82 -11.41
CA GLU A 399 6.44 -27.24 -11.09
C GLU A 399 7.71 -28.07 -11.32
N THR A 400 8.64 -27.61 -12.16
CA THR A 400 9.87 -28.36 -12.53
C THR A 400 11.09 -27.89 -11.74
N GLY A 401 11.17 -26.60 -11.40
CA GLY A 401 12.33 -26.02 -10.72
C GLY A 401 12.04 -24.68 -10.06
N GLY A 402 13.09 -24.04 -9.55
CA GLY A 402 13.02 -22.73 -8.93
C GLY A 402 14.32 -21.96 -9.12
N ALA A 403 14.24 -20.64 -9.08
CA ALA A 403 15.36 -19.75 -9.33
C ALA A 403 15.41 -18.59 -8.35
N SER A 404 16.63 -18.10 -8.11
CA SER A 404 16.88 -16.92 -7.29
C SER A 404 17.84 -16.00 -8.02
N ALA A 405 17.63 -14.69 -7.88
CA ALA A 405 18.49 -13.65 -8.41
C ALA A 405 18.75 -12.57 -7.36
N VAL A 406 19.84 -11.81 -7.57
CA VAL A 406 20.21 -10.65 -6.75
C VAL A 406 20.44 -9.45 -7.66
N SER A 407 20.07 -8.26 -7.21
CA SER A 407 20.39 -7.02 -7.90
C SER A 407 21.89 -6.76 -7.85
N SER A 408 22.51 -6.31 -8.94
CA SER A 408 23.91 -5.86 -8.96
C SER A 408 24.04 -4.34 -8.85
N ASP A 409 23.17 -3.59 -9.51
CA ASP A 409 23.14 -2.13 -9.50
C ASP A 409 21.74 -1.62 -9.93
N LEU A 410 21.54 -0.31 -9.91
CA LEU A 410 20.36 0.36 -10.46
C LEU A 410 20.46 0.54 -11.98
N THR A 411 19.36 0.30 -12.68
CA THR A 411 19.19 0.73 -14.07
C THR A 411 19.02 2.26 -14.16
N TRP A 412 18.95 2.80 -15.37
CA TRP A 412 18.58 4.20 -15.57
C TRP A 412 17.25 4.56 -14.89
N SER A 413 16.23 3.71 -15.06
CA SER A 413 14.91 3.88 -14.43
C SER A 413 15.00 3.86 -12.89
N GLY A 414 15.82 2.95 -12.35
CA GLY A 414 16.06 2.87 -10.90
C GLY A 414 16.76 4.10 -10.34
N ARG A 415 17.75 4.65 -11.06
CA ARG A 415 18.42 5.91 -10.69
C ARG A 415 17.47 7.10 -10.76
N SER A 416 16.62 7.17 -11.79
CA SER A 416 15.60 8.21 -11.91
C SER A 416 14.63 8.17 -10.73
N LEU A 417 14.17 6.98 -10.33
CA LEU A 417 13.29 6.82 -9.16
C LEU A 417 13.99 7.17 -7.84
N ALA A 418 15.19 6.64 -7.61
CA ALA A 418 15.95 6.86 -6.38
C ALA A 418 16.22 8.36 -6.18
N SER A 419 16.69 9.05 -7.22
CA SER A 419 16.95 10.50 -7.20
C SER A 419 15.67 11.29 -6.94
N ALA A 420 14.57 10.98 -7.63
CA ALA A 420 13.27 11.65 -7.44
C ALA A 420 12.73 11.51 -6.02
N ARG A 421 12.89 10.33 -5.39
CA ARG A 421 12.36 10.05 -4.05
C ARG A 421 13.22 10.65 -2.93
N CYS A 422 14.53 10.83 -3.17
CA CYS A 422 15.45 11.40 -2.19
C CYS A 422 15.39 12.93 -2.12
N ASP A 423 14.91 13.61 -3.17
CA ASP A 423 14.78 15.07 -3.18
C ASP A 423 13.31 15.49 -3.01
N LEU A 424 12.99 16.05 -1.83
CA LEU A 424 11.63 16.51 -1.52
C LEU A 424 11.13 17.59 -2.48
N ARG A 425 12.03 18.38 -3.10
CA ARG A 425 11.68 19.46 -4.03
C ARG A 425 11.18 18.93 -5.38
N LEU A 426 11.47 17.67 -5.69
CA LEU A 426 11.01 17.02 -6.93
C LEU A 426 9.64 16.36 -6.76
N ARG A 427 9.07 16.38 -5.54
CA ARG A 427 7.76 15.78 -5.26
C ARG A 427 6.62 16.57 -5.90
N PRO A 428 5.57 15.89 -6.40
CA PRO A 428 4.39 16.56 -6.93
C PRO A 428 3.61 17.30 -5.83
N LEU A 429 2.74 18.21 -6.25
CA LEU A 429 1.89 19.00 -5.35
C LEU A 429 0.63 18.22 -4.98
N GLU A 430 0.38 18.04 -3.68
CA GLU A 430 -0.90 17.48 -3.22
C GLU A 430 -1.99 18.56 -3.32
N VAL A 431 -3.10 18.21 -3.97
CA VAL A 431 -4.22 19.14 -4.20
C VAL A 431 -5.52 18.57 -3.61
N PRO A 432 -6.38 19.41 -3.01
CA PRO A 432 -7.66 19.00 -2.42
C PRO A 432 -8.74 18.78 -3.49
N ILE A 433 -8.38 18.02 -4.54
CA ILE A 433 -9.23 17.70 -5.68
C ILE A 433 -9.61 16.22 -5.64
N VAL A 434 -10.89 15.92 -5.86
CA VAL A 434 -11.36 14.56 -6.18
C VAL A 434 -11.57 14.46 -7.69
N VAL A 435 -10.97 13.45 -8.32
CA VAL A 435 -11.14 13.20 -9.76
C VAL A 435 -12.10 12.04 -9.95
N LEU A 436 -13.24 12.30 -10.59
CA LEU A 436 -14.22 11.29 -11.00
C LEU A 436 -14.08 11.06 -12.51
N SER A 437 -13.77 9.83 -12.92
CA SER A 437 -13.69 9.46 -14.33
C SER A 437 -14.80 8.46 -14.67
N ILE A 438 -15.80 8.89 -15.42
CA ILE A 438 -16.91 8.08 -15.90
C ILE A 438 -16.57 7.59 -17.31
N PHE A 439 -16.72 6.30 -17.59
CA PHE A 439 -16.15 5.67 -18.80
C PHE A 439 -14.62 5.83 -18.84
N ASN A 440 -13.99 5.43 -17.73
CA ASN A 440 -12.60 5.75 -17.43
C ASN A 440 -11.57 5.25 -18.46
N GLY A 441 -11.87 4.16 -19.17
CA GLY A 441 -10.91 3.49 -20.03
C GLY A 441 -9.65 3.13 -19.26
N ILE A 442 -8.49 3.56 -19.79
CA ILE A 442 -7.17 3.32 -19.19
C ILE A 442 -6.69 4.44 -18.26
N GLY A 443 -7.60 5.23 -17.68
CA GLY A 443 -7.25 6.26 -16.69
C GLY A 443 -6.68 7.54 -17.27
N GLY A 444 -7.12 7.93 -18.47
CA GLY A 444 -6.71 9.17 -19.12
C GLY A 444 -6.90 10.39 -18.21
N ALA A 445 -8.05 10.48 -17.52
CA ALA A 445 -8.35 11.57 -16.60
C ALA A 445 -7.32 11.68 -15.47
N PHE A 446 -6.89 10.57 -14.87
CA PHE A 446 -5.88 10.58 -13.81
C PHE A 446 -4.49 10.96 -14.34
N ARG A 447 -4.17 10.50 -15.55
CA ARG A 447 -2.91 10.83 -16.23
C ARG A 447 -2.74 12.34 -16.46
N LEU A 448 -3.83 13.09 -16.67
CA LEU A 448 -3.79 14.54 -16.79
C LEU A 448 -3.15 15.20 -15.56
N TYR A 449 -3.50 14.76 -14.35
CA TYR A 449 -2.96 15.32 -13.11
C TYR A 449 -1.51 14.93 -12.88
N ASP A 450 -1.14 13.70 -13.26
CA ASP A 450 0.25 13.25 -13.19
C ASP A 450 1.17 14.15 -14.04
N VAL A 451 0.76 14.46 -15.28
CA VAL A 451 1.54 15.33 -16.18
C VAL A 451 1.51 16.80 -15.74
N LEU A 452 0.46 17.26 -15.05
CA LEU A 452 0.44 18.61 -14.46
C LEU A 452 1.29 18.72 -13.17
N GLY A 453 1.77 17.60 -12.64
CA GLY A 453 2.57 17.58 -11.41
C GLY A 453 1.76 17.64 -10.13
N LEU A 454 0.51 17.15 -10.20
CA LEU A 454 -0.46 17.19 -9.13
C LEU A 454 -0.77 15.77 -8.63
N VAL A 455 -1.13 15.66 -7.36
CA VAL A 455 -1.67 14.45 -6.73
C VAL A 455 -3.04 14.78 -6.14
N PRO A 456 -4.13 14.39 -6.83
CA PRO A 456 -5.48 14.46 -6.29
C PRO A 456 -5.61 13.66 -4.99
N MET A 457 -6.43 14.17 -4.07
CA MET A 457 -6.72 13.50 -2.80
C MET A 457 -7.57 12.23 -2.99
N GLY A 458 -8.37 12.17 -4.07
CA GLY A 458 -9.25 11.05 -4.40
C GLY A 458 -9.30 10.79 -5.90
N ARG A 459 -9.41 9.51 -6.29
CA ARG A 459 -9.59 9.06 -7.67
C ARG A 459 -10.69 8.01 -7.71
N ILE A 460 -11.73 8.25 -8.50
CA ILE A 460 -12.88 7.37 -8.66
C ILE A 460 -13.01 7.04 -10.15
N ALA A 461 -13.03 5.76 -10.50
CA ALA A 461 -13.14 5.27 -11.86
C ALA A 461 -14.41 4.44 -12.03
N VAL A 462 -15.18 4.72 -13.09
CA VAL A 462 -16.33 3.92 -13.51
C VAL A 462 -16.00 3.31 -14.87
N GLU A 463 -15.78 2.01 -14.93
CA GLU A 463 -15.40 1.30 -16.15
C GLU A 463 -15.77 -0.19 -16.10
N LEU A 464 -16.40 -0.67 -17.17
CA LEU A 464 -16.88 -2.05 -17.30
C LEU A 464 -15.79 -3.00 -17.82
N TYR A 465 -14.91 -2.53 -18.70
CA TYR A 465 -13.97 -3.36 -19.43
C TYR A 465 -12.78 -3.79 -18.57
N LYS A 466 -12.71 -5.09 -18.26
CA LYS A 466 -11.71 -5.68 -17.35
C LYS A 466 -10.24 -5.35 -17.70
N PRO A 467 -9.78 -5.40 -18.96
CA PRO A 467 -8.41 -5.01 -19.31
C PRO A 467 -8.08 -3.55 -19.03
N ALA A 468 -9.06 -2.67 -19.16
CA ALA A 468 -8.93 -1.24 -18.88
C ALA A 468 -8.83 -0.99 -17.36
N ASN A 469 -9.70 -1.63 -16.56
CA ASN A 469 -9.60 -1.62 -15.09
C ASN A 469 -8.25 -2.13 -14.59
N ARG A 470 -7.75 -3.24 -15.17
CA ARG A 470 -6.45 -3.80 -14.81
C ARG A 470 -5.29 -2.84 -15.08
N THR A 471 -5.35 -2.13 -16.21
CA THR A 471 -4.39 -1.07 -16.56
C THR A 471 -4.44 0.06 -15.54
N THR A 472 -5.65 0.59 -15.28
CA THR A 472 -5.89 1.70 -14.35
C THR A 472 -5.39 1.39 -12.94
N ARG A 473 -5.74 0.24 -12.35
CA ARG A 473 -5.29 -0.10 -10.99
C ARG A 473 -3.80 -0.35 -10.86
N THR A 474 -3.14 -0.73 -11.96
CA THR A 474 -1.69 -0.94 -11.94
C THR A 474 -0.98 0.40 -11.88
N ALA A 475 -1.44 1.38 -12.65
CA ALA A 475 -0.90 2.74 -12.63
C ALA A 475 -1.30 3.52 -11.36
N TRP A 476 -2.57 3.43 -10.94
CA TRP A 476 -3.07 4.12 -9.75
C TRP A 476 -3.73 3.14 -8.75
N PRO A 477 -2.95 2.46 -7.88
CA PRO A 477 -3.47 1.43 -6.96
C PRO A 477 -4.54 1.92 -5.97
N ASN A 478 -4.55 3.22 -5.67
CA ASN A 478 -5.49 3.86 -4.74
C ASN A 478 -6.82 4.28 -5.39
N VAL A 479 -7.05 3.94 -6.66
CA VAL A 479 -8.31 4.25 -7.34
C VAL A 479 -9.48 3.46 -6.75
N MET A 480 -10.60 4.13 -6.55
CA MET A 480 -11.88 3.49 -6.22
C MET A 480 -12.55 3.08 -7.54
N GLU A 481 -12.75 1.77 -7.73
CA GLU A 481 -13.31 1.24 -8.96
C GLU A 481 -14.79 0.88 -8.79
N PHE A 482 -15.59 1.41 -9.69
CA PHE A 482 -16.97 1.01 -9.98
C PHE A 482 -17.00 0.45 -11.40
N HIS A 483 -17.92 -0.46 -11.66
CA HIS A 483 -17.95 -1.18 -12.93
C HIS A 483 -19.03 -0.63 -13.85
N ASP A 484 -20.24 -1.14 -13.75
CA ASP A 484 -21.34 -0.68 -14.60
C ASP A 484 -21.84 0.69 -14.12
N VAL A 485 -21.88 1.66 -15.04
CA VAL A 485 -22.40 3.01 -14.78
C VAL A 485 -23.89 3.00 -14.46
N CYS A 486 -24.62 1.99 -14.96
CA CYS A 486 -26.05 1.81 -14.71
C CYS A 486 -26.32 1.33 -13.28
N GLU A 487 -25.34 0.73 -12.60
CA GLU A 487 -25.46 0.24 -11.22
C GLU A 487 -25.15 1.31 -10.16
N LEU A 488 -24.61 2.47 -10.58
CA LEU A 488 -24.33 3.57 -9.64
C LEU A 488 -25.60 4.11 -9.00
N THR A 489 -25.53 4.46 -7.72
CA THR A 489 -26.66 5.05 -7.00
C THR A 489 -26.32 6.42 -6.44
N TYR A 490 -27.35 7.22 -6.13
CA TYR A 490 -27.18 8.48 -5.41
C TYR A 490 -26.45 8.29 -4.06
N GLN A 491 -26.72 7.18 -3.37
CA GLN A 491 -26.04 6.84 -2.11
C GLN A 491 -24.53 6.61 -2.30
N ASP A 492 -24.09 6.12 -3.46
CA ASP A 492 -22.65 5.97 -3.72
C ASP A 492 -21.98 7.33 -3.83
N VAL A 493 -22.63 8.32 -4.44
CA VAL A 493 -22.14 9.72 -4.49
C VAL A 493 -22.06 10.32 -3.08
N GLN A 494 -23.07 10.09 -2.23
CA GLN A 494 -23.04 10.51 -0.81
C GLN A 494 -21.88 9.86 -0.04
N LYS A 495 -21.62 8.56 -0.26
CA LYS A 495 -20.46 7.87 0.33
C LYS A 495 -19.15 8.49 -0.15
N TRP A 496 -19.04 8.92 -1.40
CA TRP A 496 -17.85 9.60 -1.91
C TRP A 496 -17.62 10.93 -1.20
N ALA A 497 -18.66 11.76 -1.03
CA ALA A 497 -18.59 13.01 -0.27
C ALA A 497 -18.14 12.76 1.19
N ALA A 498 -18.67 11.70 1.82
CA ALA A 498 -18.28 11.28 3.17
C ALA A 498 -16.81 10.82 3.28
N LEU A 499 -16.28 10.18 2.24
CA LEU A 499 -14.88 9.73 2.19
C LEU A 499 -13.88 10.87 1.92
N PHE A 500 -14.33 11.92 1.23
CA PHE A 500 -13.49 13.07 0.87
C PHE A 500 -14.00 14.40 1.46
N PRO A 501 -14.16 14.50 2.80
CA PRO A 501 -14.79 15.65 3.42
C PRO A 501 -13.96 16.93 3.33
N ARG A 502 -12.67 16.83 2.96
CA ARG A 502 -11.76 17.99 2.80
C ARG A 502 -11.55 18.41 1.35
N ALA A 503 -12.31 17.84 0.41
CA ALA A 503 -12.25 18.26 -0.98
C ALA A 503 -12.70 19.72 -1.11
N LEU A 504 -11.93 20.52 -1.85
CA LEU A 504 -12.33 21.86 -2.27
C LEU A 504 -12.95 21.84 -3.66
N GLU A 505 -12.48 20.93 -4.53
CA GLU A 505 -13.00 20.78 -5.89
C GLU A 505 -13.20 19.29 -6.26
N LEU A 506 -14.23 19.02 -7.06
CA LEU A 506 -14.45 17.74 -7.71
C LEU A 506 -14.43 17.96 -9.22
N HIS A 507 -13.56 17.22 -9.92
CA HIS A 507 -13.41 17.31 -11.37
C HIS A 507 -13.92 16.01 -12.00
N ALA A 508 -15.05 16.09 -12.71
CA ALA A 508 -15.63 14.95 -13.40
C ALA A 508 -15.22 14.93 -14.88
N TYR A 509 -14.69 13.80 -15.36
CA TYR A 509 -14.40 13.56 -16.77
C TYR A 509 -15.28 12.43 -17.29
N ALA A 510 -15.80 12.58 -18.51
CA ALA A 510 -16.60 11.53 -19.14
C ALA A 510 -16.38 11.43 -20.65
N GLY A 511 -16.18 10.22 -21.16
CA GLY A 511 -16.11 9.93 -22.59
C GLY A 511 -17.03 8.76 -22.97
N PHE A 512 -18.30 9.04 -23.21
CA PHE A 512 -19.29 7.97 -23.45
C PHE A 512 -19.11 7.32 -24.83
N PRO A 513 -19.47 6.03 -25.00
CA PRO A 513 -19.17 5.28 -26.22
C PRO A 513 -19.66 5.95 -27.52
N CYS A 514 -18.74 6.19 -28.45
CA CYS A 514 -19.00 6.89 -29.72
C CYS A 514 -19.49 5.99 -30.87
N VAL A 515 -19.88 4.73 -30.60
CA VAL A 515 -20.03 3.69 -31.64
C VAL A 515 -21.14 4.03 -32.64
N HIS A 516 -22.21 4.73 -32.25
CA HIS A 516 -23.26 5.23 -33.16
C HIS A 516 -23.11 6.72 -33.50
N LEU A 517 -22.04 7.39 -33.02
CA LEU A 517 -21.77 8.80 -33.30
C LEU A 517 -20.69 9.00 -34.38
N SER A 518 -19.78 8.04 -34.55
CA SER A 518 -18.68 8.14 -35.52
C SER A 518 -19.12 7.99 -36.99
N ALA A 519 -18.68 8.91 -37.86
CA ALA A 519 -18.92 8.87 -39.31
C ALA A 519 -18.32 7.65 -40.04
N VAL A 520 -17.41 6.89 -39.40
CA VAL A 520 -16.76 5.70 -40.01
C VAL A 520 -17.67 4.46 -39.98
N ARG A 521 -18.81 4.51 -39.28
CA ARG A 521 -19.76 3.39 -39.17
C ARG A 521 -20.93 3.53 -40.16
N ALA A 522 -21.19 2.47 -40.94
CA ALA A 522 -22.41 2.34 -41.74
C ALA A 522 -23.64 2.05 -40.85
N PHE A 523 -24.80 2.65 -41.17
CA PHE A 523 -26.09 2.49 -40.46
C PHE A 523 -26.08 2.94 -38.98
N ARG A 524 -25.60 4.16 -38.71
CA ARG A 524 -25.56 4.75 -37.35
C ARG A 524 -26.94 5.23 -36.87
N GLN A 525 -27.11 5.33 -35.55
CA GLN A 525 -28.38 5.68 -34.88
C GLN A 525 -28.26 6.90 -33.94
N ASN A 526 -27.13 7.63 -33.95
CA ASN A 526 -26.87 8.79 -33.08
C ASN A 526 -27.14 8.49 -31.60
N LEU A 527 -27.71 9.42 -30.81
CA LEU A 527 -27.87 9.26 -29.36
C LEU A 527 -28.81 8.11 -28.96
N ASP A 528 -29.68 7.65 -29.86
CA ASP A 528 -30.59 6.52 -29.63
C ASP A 528 -29.91 5.15 -29.85
N GLY A 529 -28.69 5.14 -30.36
CA GLY A 529 -27.91 3.93 -30.59
C GLY A 529 -27.43 3.27 -29.29
N GLU A 530 -27.28 1.95 -29.34
CA GLU A 530 -26.76 1.15 -28.22
C GLU A 530 -25.35 1.63 -27.82
N GLY A 531 -25.22 2.06 -26.55
CA GLY A 531 -23.98 2.59 -25.98
C GLY A 531 -23.89 4.12 -26.01
N SER A 532 -24.39 4.80 -27.04
CA SER A 532 -24.46 6.28 -27.07
C SER A 532 -25.59 6.83 -26.22
N ASN A 533 -26.64 6.04 -25.97
CA ASN A 533 -27.72 6.36 -25.03
C ASN A 533 -27.24 6.47 -23.56
N LEU A 534 -26.04 5.98 -23.25
CA LEU A 534 -25.39 6.16 -21.94
C LEU A 534 -25.08 7.64 -21.63
N PHE A 535 -25.20 8.54 -22.61
CA PHE A 535 -25.18 9.98 -22.40
C PHE A 535 -26.24 10.45 -21.38
N TRP A 536 -27.47 9.93 -21.46
CA TRP A 536 -28.54 10.32 -20.53
C TRP A 536 -28.23 9.90 -19.10
N ARG A 537 -27.65 8.70 -18.96
CA ARG A 537 -27.19 8.18 -17.68
C ARG A 537 -26.04 9.01 -17.10
N LEU A 538 -25.15 9.53 -17.96
CA LEU A 538 -24.10 10.46 -17.55
C LEU A 538 -24.67 11.76 -17.00
N LEU A 539 -25.68 12.37 -17.65
CA LEU A 539 -26.32 13.60 -17.17
C LEU A 539 -26.94 13.41 -15.79
N GLU A 540 -27.63 12.30 -15.56
CA GLU A 540 -28.21 11.96 -14.26
C GLU A 540 -27.14 11.90 -13.15
N ILE A 541 -26.02 11.22 -13.41
CA ILE A 541 -24.91 11.12 -12.45
C ILE A 541 -24.25 12.48 -12.21
N LEU A 542 -24.04 13.29 -13.26
CA LEU A 542 -23.51 14.65 -13.10
C LEU A 542 -24.46 15.53 -12.27
N GLY A 543 -25.78 15.34 -12.43
CA GLY A 543 -26.80 15.95 -11.58
C GLY A 543 -26.62 15.57 -10.10
N TRP A 544 -26.54 14.27 -9.80
CA TRP A 544 -26.32 13.77 -8.44
C TRP A 544 -25.02 14.29 -7.83
N VAL A 545 -23.92 14.28 -8.60
CA VAL A 545 -22.62 14.80 -8.15
C VAL A 545 -22.70 16.29 -7.84
N THR A 546 -23.36 17.07 -8.70
CA THR A 546 -23.55 18.51 -8.51
C THR A 546 -24.37 18.77 -7.24
N GLU A 547 -25.49 18.06 -7.07
CA GLU A 547 -26.36 18.18 -5.90
C GLU A 547 -25.64 17.86 -4.58
N VAL A 548 -24.89 16.75 -4.54
CA VAL A 548 -24.24 16.29 -3.31
C VAL A 548 -22.99 17.10 -2.95
N PHE A 549 -22.17 17.50 -3.94
CA PHE A 549 -20.87 18.14 -3.66
C PHE A 549 -20.93 19.68 -3.61
N SER A 550 -21.78 20.33 -4.44
CA SER A 550 -21.84 21.81 -4.51
C SER A 550 -22.07 22.52 -3.18
N PRO A 551 -22.76 21.95 -2.16
CA PRO A 551 -22.91 22.61 -0.86
C PRO A 551 -21.58 22.88 -0.13
N PHE A 552 -20.49 22.18 -0.44
CA PHE A 552 -19.21 22.34 0.25
C PHE A 552 -17.96 22.28 -0.64
N CYS A 553 -18.12 21.99 -1.93
CA CYS A 553 -17.05 21.68 -2.88
C CYS A 553 -17.44 22.20 -4.28
N LYS A 554 -16.52 22.85 -5.00
CA LYS A 554 -16.78 23.28 -6.39
C LYS A 554 -16.82 22.06 -7.31
N VAL A 555 -17.90 21.91 -8.08
CA VAL A 555 -18.00 20.84 -9.09
C VAL A 555 -17.64 21.40 -10.46
N LYS A 556 -16.62 20.82 -11.09
CA LYS A 556 -16.17 21.14 -12.45
C LYS A 556 -16.19 19.88 -13.29
N TRP A 557 -16.42 19.99 -14.59
CA TRP A 557 -16.51 18.81 -15.46
C TRP A 557 -16.01 19.05 -16.89
N CYS A 558 -15.66 17.95 -17.56
CA CYS A 558 -15.28 17.89 -18.96
C CYS A 558 -15.83 16.60 -19.60
N VAL A 559 -16.72 16.74 -20.59
CA VAL A 559 -17.26 15.66 -21.40
C VAL A 559 -16.57 15.64 -22.76
N GLU A 560 -16.08 14.49 -23.20
CA GLU A 560 -15.33 14.30 -24.45
C GLU A 560 -16.08 13.40 -25.42
N ASN A 561 -16.01 13.71 -26.72
CA ASN A 561 -16.41 12.78 -27.77
C ASN A 561 -15.79 13.12 -29.15
N VAL A 562 -16.00 12.24 -30.15
CA VAL A 562 -15.38 12.33 -31.48
C VAL A 562 -15.79 13.59 -32.25
N ALA A 563 -14.82 14.28 -32.86
CA ALA A 563 -15.11 15.47 -33.66
C ALA A 563 -15.75 15.17 -35.02
N SER A 564 -15.74 13.90 -35.44
CA SER A 564 -16.36 13.42 -36.68
C SER A 564 -17.84 13.05 -36.50
N MET A 565 -18.48 13.47 -35.40
CA MET A 565 -19.91 13.24 -35.18
C MET A 565 -20.77 14.13 -36.05
N ASP A 566 -22.04 13.77 -36.19
CA ASP A 566 -23.01 14.61 -36.91
C ASP A 566 -23.25 15.94 -36.22
N GLU A 567 -23.49 16.97 -37.04
CA GLU A 567 -23.77 18.31 -36.55
C GLU A 567 -25.00 18.33 -35.63
N SER A 568 -26.06 17.60 -35.98
CA SER A 568 -27.27 17.48 -35.15
C SER A 568 -26.99 16.83 -33.79
N ALA A 569 -26.17 15.78 -33.75
CA ALA A 569 -25.77 15.13 -32.50
C ALA A 569 -24.92 16.06 -31.63
N ARG A 570 -23.98 16.80 -32.22
CA ARG A 570 -23.18 17.82 -31.53
C ARG A 570 -24.06 18.91 -30.92
N LYS A 571 -25.04 19.43 -31.67
CA LYS A 571 -25.98 20.45 -31.18
C LYS A 571 -26.83 19.94 -30.04
N ALA A 572 -27.35 18.71 -30.14
CA ALA A 572 -28.13 18.09 -29.06
C ALA A 572 -27.31 17.98 -27.77
N ILE A 573 -26.07 17.46 -27.84
CA ILE A 573 -25.18 17.37 -26.67
C ILE A 573 -24.90 18.76 -26.08
N SER A 574 -24.63 19.75 -26.93
CA SER A 574 -24.33 21.12 -26.49
C SER A 574 -25.54 21.81 -25.84
N ALA A 575 -26.75 21.50 -26.30
CA ALA A 575 -27.99 22.02 -25.71
C ALA A 575 -28.23 21.43 -24.32
N GLU A 576 -28.07 20.11 -24.16
CA GLU A 576 -28.26 19.44 -22.86
C GLU A 576 -27.17 19.80 -21.83
N LEU A 577 -25.93 20.03 -22.28
CA LEU A 577 -24.83 20.46 -21.41
C LEU A 577 -24.74 21.99 -21.24
N GLU A 578 -25.57 22.74 -21.97
CA GLU A 578 -25.61 24.22 -21.98
C GLU A 578 -24.25 24.90 -22.21
N VAL A 579 -23.32 24.23 -22.92
CA VAL A 579 -22.00 24.78 -23.26
C VAL A 579 -21.61 24.44 -24.69
N MET A 580 -20.85 25.33 -25.33
CA MET A 580 -20.26 25.05 -26.64
C MET A 580 -19.02 24.16 -26.51
N PRO A 581 -18.79 23.21 -27.44
CA PRO A 581 -17.62 22.35 -27.39
C PRO A 581 -16.36 23.07 -27.87
N ILE A 582 -15.23 22.65 -27.32
CA ILE A 582 -13.89 23.00 -27.75
C ILE A 582 -13.32 21.87 -28.61
N LYS A 583 -12.96 22.16 -29.86
CA LYS A 583 -12.30 21.23 -30.77
C LYS A 583 -10.79 21.24 -30.56
N LEU A 584 -10.26 20.08 -30.18
CA LEU A 584 -8.86 19.84 -29.89
C LEU A 584 -8.32 18.76 -30.85
N ASP A 585 -7.12 18.95 -31.40
CA ASP A 585 -6.43 17.93 -32.19
C ASP A 585 -4.96 17.87 -31.78
N PRO A 586 -4.45 16.73 -31.28
CA PRO A 586 -3.02 16.60 -30.97
C PRO A 586 -2.13 16.81 -32.18
N SER A 587 -2.66 16.72 -33.41
CA SER A 587 -1.92 16.93 -34.65
C SER A 587 -1.23 18.29 -34.72
N ASP A 588 -1.69 19.28 -33.95
CA ASP A 588 -1.08 20.60 -33.87
C ASP A 588 0.39 20.53 -33.36
N CYS A 589 0.69 19.59 -32.46
CA CYS A 589 2.01 19.46 -31.84
C CYS A 589 2.62 18.04 -31.93
N MET A 590 1.83 17.05 -32.33
CA MET A 590 2.20 15.63 -32.34
C MET A 590 2.03 15.03 -33.75
N PRO A 591 2.79 13.98 -34.12
CA PRO A 591 2.77 13.43 -35.47
C PRO A 591 1.54 12.56 -35.78
N PHE A 592 0.37 12.80 -35.19
CA PHE A 592 -0.84 12.02 -35.46
C PHE A 592 -2.12 12.86 -35.33
N ASN A 593 -3.14 12.50 -36.10
CA ASN A 593 -4.46 13.14 -36.06
C ASN A 593 -5.37 12.45 -35.05
N ARG A 594 -6.07 13.21 -34.20
CA ARG A 594 -7.14 12.70 -33.34
C ARG A 594 -8.06 13.84 -32.90
N PRO A 595 -8.80 14.48 -33.82
CA PRO A 595 -9.67 15.59 -33.46
C PRO A 595 -10.81 15.10 -32.54
N ARG A 596 -11.04 15.83 -31.45
CA ARG A 596 -12.08 15.59 -30.43
C ARG A 596 -12.78 16.88 -30.03
N PHE A 597 -14.03 16.76 -29.60
CA PHE A 597 -14.77 17.82 -28.92
C PHE A 597 -14.70 17.60 -27.42
N ALA A 598 -14.48 18.68 -26.68
CA ALA A 598 -14.53 18.75 -25.22
C ALA A 598 -15.55 19.80 -24.80
N TRP A 599 -16.64 19.39 -24.16
CA TRP A 599 -17.56 20.27 -23.46
C TRP A 599 -17.07 20.42 -22.04
N SER A 600 -16.84 21.64 -21.56
CA SER A 600 -16.32 21.85 -20.21
C SER A 600 -17.10 22.93 -19.48
N SER A 601 -17.26 22.76 -18.16
CA SER A 601 -17.84 23.75 -17.27
C SER A 601 -16.92 24.96 -17.03
N VAL A 602 -15.66 24.89 -17.49
CA VAL A 602 -14.68 25.97 -17.39
C VAL A 602 -14.26 26.37 -18.79
N GLU A 603 -14.23 27.68 -19.06
CA GLU A 603 -13.81 28.20 -20.34
C GLU A 603 -12.30 28.01 -20.54
N LEU A 604 -11.90 27.68 -21.77
CA LEU A 604 -10.50 27.69 -22.14
C LEU A 604 -10.10 29.12 -22.52
N HIS A 605 -8.98 29.60 -22.00
CA HIS A 605 -8.48 30.94 -22.27
C HIS A 605 -7.27 30.91 -23.21
N GLN A 606 -7.12 31.98 -24.01
CA GLN A 606 -5.90 32.18 -24.78
C GLN A 606 -4.71 32.35 -23.83
N MET A 607 -3.60 31.69 -24.16
CA MET A 607 -2.34 31.78 -23.43
C MET A 607 -1.19 31.44 -24.37
N GLU A 608 0.05 31.53 -23.89
CA GLU A 608 1.21 31.09 -24.65
C GLU A 608 1.03 29.63 -25.13
N GLY A 609 1.11 29.45 -26.45
CA GLY A 609 0.89 28.16 -27.10
C GLY A 609 -0.57 27.74 -27.28
N VAL A 610 -1.56 28.56 -26.93
CA VAL A 610 -2.99 28.26 -27.13
C VAL A 610 -3.68 29.42 -27.84
N SER A 611 -4.18 29.18 -29.06
CA SER A 611 -4.97 30.15 -29.82
C SER A 611 -6.38 29.62 -30.06
N LEU A 612 -7.38 30.46 -29.83
CA LEU A 612 -8.79 30.08 -29.90
C LEU A 612 -9.49 30.81 -31.04
N TYR A 613 -10.22 30.06 -31.86
CA TYR A 613 -11.02 30.59 -32.97
C TYR A 613 -12.42 29.99 -32.94
N THR A 614 -13.44 30.82 -33.04
CA THR A 614 -14.82 30.34 -33.18
C THR A 614 -15.05 29.90 -34.62
N GLU A 615 -15.30 28.61 -34.81
CA GLU A 615 -15.61 28.01 -36.11
C GLU A 615 -17.06 27.50 -36.05
N CYS A 616 -17.96 28.18 -36.76
CA CYS A 616 -19.40 27.88 -36.73
C CYS A 616 -19.94 27.90 -35.28
N GLU A 617 -20.35 26.75 -34.74
CA GLU A 617 -20.95 26.60 -33.41
C GLU A 617 -20.03 25.83 -32.44
N TYR A 618 -18.71 25.90 -32.63
CA TYR A 618 -17.73 25.38 -31.68
C TYR A 618 -16.47 26.27 -31.64
N VAL A 619 -15.65 26.11 -30.60
CA VAL A 619 -14.36 26.83 -30.49
C VAL A 619 -13.23 25.88 -30.89
N ARG A 620 -12.42 26.20 -31.91
CA ARG A 620 -11.20 25.46 -32.25
C ARG A 620 -10.01 26.00 -31.45
N ALA A 621 -9.38 25.13 -30.68
CA ALA A 621 -8.17 25.46 -29.91
C ALA A 621 -6.91 24.92 -30.59
N TYR A 622 -6.14 25.79 -31.24
CA TYR A 622 -4.85 25.44 -31.84
C TYR A 622 -3.76 25.48 -30.78
N LEU A 623 -2.99 24.39 -30.71
CA LEU A 623 -1.88 24.27 -29.78
C LEU A 623 -0.53 24.51 -30.48
N SER A 624 0.41 25.12 -29.78
CA SER A 624 1.80 25.25 -30.21
C SER A 624 2.72 25.04 -29.02
N THR A 625 3.73 24.20 -29.20
CA THR A 625 4.70 23.87 -28.14
C THR A 625 6.06 24.54 -28.37
N GLY A 626 6.35 25.01 -29.58
CA GLY A 626 7.70 25.49 -29.95
C GLY A 626 8.80 24.42 -29.84
N VAL A 627 8.44 23.15 -29.63
CA VAL A 627 9.35 22.02 -29.44
C VAL A 627 8.81 20.84 -30.21
N GLU A 628 9.65 20.25 -31.06
CA GLU A 628 9.32 19.05 -31.83
C GLU A 628 9.67 17.78 -31.04
N VAL A 629 8.84 16.74 -31.21
CA VAL A 629 9.08 15.42 -30.63
C VAL A 629 9.93 14.61 -31.59
N SER A 630 11.17 14.28 -31.20
CA SER A 630 12.06 13.47 -32.03
C SER A 630 11.54 12.04 -32.17
N THR A 631 11.62 11.48 -33.37
CA THR A 631 11.31 10.06 -33.64
C THR A 631 12.08 9.09 -32.73
N GLN A 632 13.31 9.43 -32.31
CA GLN A 632 14.12 8.57 -31.43
C GLN A 632 13.53 8.40 -30.02
N GLN A 633 12.67 9.33 -29.59
CA GLN A 633 12.06 9.29 -28.26
C GLN A 633 11.00 8.21 -28.13
N TRP A 634 10.34 7.84 -29.24
CA TRP A 634 9.19 6.97 -29.22
C TRP A 634 9.28 5.79 -30.20
N ILE A 635 9.99 5.88 -31.32
CA ILE A 635 10.19 4.74 -32.23
C ILE A 635 11.10 3.70 -31.58
N ARG A 636 10.80 2.40 -31.79
CA ARG A 636 11.71 1.32 -31.37
C ARG A 636 13.12 1.49 -31.94
N PRO A 637 14.19 1.27 -31.15
CA PRO A 637 15.56 1.34 -31.66
C PRO A 637 15.78 0.48 -32.91
N GLY A 638 16.43 1.06 -33.91
CA GLY A 638 16.73 0.41 -35.19
C GLY A 638 15.62 0.51 -36.26
N TRP A 639 14.44 1.04 -35.94
CA TRP A 639 13.40 1.36 -36.92
C TRP A 639 13.44 2.84 -37.29
N LYS A 640 13.09 3.16 -38.54
CA LYS A 640 13.01 4.53 -39.05
C LYS A 640 11.66 4.78 -39.70
N TRP A 641 11.17 6.01 -39.62
CA TRP A 641 9.95 6.44 -40.29
C TRP A 641 10.28 7.62 -41.21
N HIS A 642 10.17 7.40 -42.52
CA HIS A 642 10.50 8.40 -43.53
C HIS A 642 9.45 9.52 -43.66
N GLY A 643 8.25 9.31 -43.11
CA GLY A 643 7.19 10.33 -43.13
C GLY A 643 7.48 11.57 -42.26
N GLU A 644 8.47 11.49 -41.37
CA GLU A 644 8.96 12.65 -40.60
C GLU A 644 9.45 13.78 -41.55
N GLN A 645 10.16 13.42 -42.62
CA GLN A 645 10.75 14.37 -43.58
C GLN A 645 9.70 15.09 -44.44
N SER A 646 8.54 14.47 -44.64
CA SER A 646 7.45 15.01 -45.46
C SER A 646 6.37 15.73 -44.63
N GLY A 647 6.58 15.91 -43.32
CA GLY A 647 5.56 16.47 -42.41
C GLY A 647 4.30 15.61 -42.32
N THR A 648 4.40 14.32 -42.63
CA THR A 648 3.25 13.41 -42.62
C THR A 648 2.77 13.21 -41.18
N LYS A 649 1.46 13.21 -40.97
CA LYS A 649 0.86 12.86 -39.67
C LYS A 649 0.15 11.52 -39.76
N PHE A 650 0.42 10.62 -38.82
CA PHE A 650 -0.30 9.35 -38.69
C PHE A 650 -1.81 9.59 -38.60
N ALA A 651 -2.58 8.64 -39.14
CA ALA A 651 -4.01 8.68 -38.99
C ALA A 651 -4.45 8.35 -37.54
N THR A 652 -5.72 8.62 -37.24
CA THR A 652 -6.32 8.35 -35.93
C THR A 652 -6.12 6.89 -35.51
N PHE A 653 -5.52 6.69 -34.34
CA PHE A 653 -5.37 5.35 -33.75
C PHE A 653 -6.75 4.77 -33.44
N MET A 654 -7.09 3.67 -34.12
CA MET A 654 -8.37 2.96 -33.99
C MET A 654 -8.20 1.63 -33.23
N LYS A 655 -9.34 1.02 -32.86
CA LYS A 655 -9.38 -0.35 -32.33
C LYS A 655 -8.74 -1.36 -33.28
N SER A 656 -7.98 -2.29 -32.73
CA SER A 656 -7.42 -3.41 -33.48
C SER A 656 -8.43 -4.55 -33.47
N ILE A 657 -9.12 -4.77 -34.59
CA ILE A 657 -10.17 -5.78 -34.70
C ILE A 657 -9.77 -6.78 -35.77
N LYS A 658 -9.28 -7.95 -35.38
CA LYS A 658 -8.94 -9.04 -36.30
C LYS A 658 -10.19 -9.52 -37.05
N ARG A 659 -10.13 -9.62 -38.38
CA ARG A 659 -11.22 -10.14 -39.21
C ARG A 659 -10.72 -11.23 -40.15
N LYS A 660 -11.59 -12.19 -40.46
CA LYS A 660 -11.30 -13.26 -41.45
C LYS A 660 -11.55 -12.80 -42.89
N LYS A 661 -12.45 -11.85 -43.09
CA LYS A 661 -12.83 -11.29 -44.39
C LYS A 661 -12.89 -9.76 -44.30
N PRO A 662 -12.72 -9.04 -45.42
CA PRO A 662 -12.93 -7.60 -45.49
C PRO A 662 -14.30 -7.18 -44.90
N PRO A 663 -14.41 -6.03 -44.22
CA PRO A 663 -15.71 -5.46 -43.87
C PRO A 663 -16.49 -5.09 -45.16
N PRO A 664 -17.84 -5.07 -45.14
CA PRO A 664 -18.66 -4.87 -46.34
C PRO A 664 -18.36 -3.58 -47.12
N VAL A 665 -18.06 -2.48 -46.42
CA VAL A 665 -17.71 -1.19 -47.01
C VAL A 665 -16.44 -0.66 -46.33
N PRO A 666 -15.24 -1.08 -46.76
CA PRO A 666 -14.00 -0.65 -46.14
C PRO A 666 -13.66 0.80 -46.51
N VAL A 667 -13.69 1.69 -45.53
CA VAL A 667 -13.36 3.11 -45.75
C VAL A 667 -11.94 3.27 -46.29
N GLY A 668 -11.81 3.93 -47.45
CA GLY A 668 -10.54 4.18 -48.11
C GLY A 668 -10.07 3.07 -49.06
N TYR A 669 -10.89 2.04 -49.31
CA TYR A 669 -10.58 0.97 -50.26
C TYR A 669 -10.39 1.49 -51.69
N ASP A 670 -11.26 2.41 -52.15
CA ASP A 670 -11.22 2.97 -53.50
C ASP A 670 -9.93 3.75 -53.81
N LYS A 671 -9.18 4.12 -52.77
CA LYS A 671 -7.92 4.86 -52.85
C LYS A 671 -6.70 4.03 -52.42
N ALA A 672 -6.87 2.71 -52.20
CA ALA A 672 -5.81 1.84 -51.72
C ALA A 672 -4.92 1.34 -52.87
N THR A 673 -3.60 1.47 -52.73
CA THR A 673 -2.65 0.89 -53.68
C THR A 673 -2.55 -0.64 -53.50
N PRO A 674 -2.04 -1.40 -54.50
CA PRO A 674 -1.86 -2.85 -54.36
C PRO A 674 -1.05 -3.25 -53.13
N GLU A 675 0.03 -2.51 -52.84
CA GLU A 675 0.87 -2.72 -51.65
C GLU A 675 0.12 -2.48 -50.34
N MET A 676 -0.76 -1.47 -50.29
CA MET A 676 -1.63 -1.23 -49.13
C MET A 676 -2.60 -2.38 -48.91
N ILE A 677 -3.19 -2.91 -49.98
CA ILE A 677 -4.14 -4.02 -49.93
C ILE A 677 -3.42 -5.30 -49.46
N GLU A 678 -2.20 -5.56 -49.95
CA GLU A 678 -1.38 -6.69 -49.54
C GLU A 678 -1.06 -6.64 -48.03
N MET A 679 -0.58 -5.51 -47.54
CA MET A 679 -0.30 -5.33 -46.11
C MET A 679 -1.58 -5.44 -45.26
N TRP A 680 -2.69 -4.88 -45.73
CA TRP A 680 -3.98 -4.92 -45.06
C TRP A 680 -4.54 -6.35 -44.96
N GLN A 681 -4.44 -7.12 -46.03
CA GLN A 681 -4.81 -8.54 -46.06
C GLN A 681 -3.90 -9.35 -45.13
N GLY A 682 -2.58 -9.13 -45.18
CA GLY A 682 -1.59 -9.77 -44.31
C GLY A 682 -1.84 -9.50 -42.82
N ASP A 683 -2.31 -8.30 -42.48
CA ASP A 683 -2.66 -7.90 -41.10
C ASP A 683 -4.07 -8.34 -40.66
N SER A 684 -4.71 -9.25 -41.41
CA SER A 684 -6.07 -9.75 -41.16
C SER A 684 -7.13 -8.64 -41.05
N PHE A 685 -7.05 -7.65 -41.93
CA PHE A 685 -8.03 -6.56 -42.04
C PHE A 685 -8.30 -5.80 -40.73
N ARG A 686 -7.27 -5.58 -39.89
CA ARG A 686 -7.41 -4.97 -38.56
C ARG A 686 -7.96 -3.56 -38.58
N PHE A 687 -7.33 -2.70 -39.36
CA PHE A 687 -7.72 -1.30 -39.52
C PHE A 687 -8.33 -1.06 -40.90
N PRO A 688 -8.97 0.09 -41.15
CA PRO A 688 -9.41 0.45 -42.50
C PRO A 688 -8.21 0.59 -43.46
N PRO A 689 -8.36 0.32 -44.77
CA PRO A 689 -7.27 0.35 -45.76
C PRO A 689 -6.42 1.63 -45.75
N TYR A 690 -7.02 2.80 -45.51
CA TYR A 690 -6.28 4.07 -45.50
C TYR A 690 -5.17 4.13 -44.44
N GLN A 691 -5.23 3.30 -43.39
CA GLN A 691 -4.19 3.25 -42.35
C GLN A 691 -2.91 2.52 -42.79
N TYR A 692 -2.95 1.82 -43.92
CA TYR A 692 -1.83 1.01 -44.42
C TYR A 692 -0.98 1.73 -45.49
N HIS A 693 -1.22 3.02 -45.71
CA HIS A 693 -0.48 3.80 -46.69
C HIS A 693 1.05 3.77 -46.40
N PRO A 694 1.92 3.59 -47.41
CA PRO A 694 3.38 3.53 -47.24
C PRO A 694 4.01 4.68 -46.43
N LYS A 695 3.41 5.87 -46.44
CA LYS A 695 3.84 7.02 -45.65
C LYS A 695 3.79 6.80 -44.13
N PHE A 696 3.13 5.74 -43.66
CA PHE A 696 3.04 5.35 -42.26
C PHE A 696 3.95 4.17 -41.90
N TRP A 697 4.70 3.62 -42.86
CA TRP A 697 5.52 2.45 -42.61
C TRP A 697 6.78 2.80 -41.82
N LEU A 698 7.09 1.94 -40.86
CA LEU A 698 8.38 1.91 -40.20
C LEU A 698 9.23 0.85 -40.86
N GLU A 699 10.46 1.22 -41.19
CA GLU A 699 11.39 0.38 -41.93
C GLU A 699 12.64 0.09 -41.11
N ARG A 700 13.17 -1.12 -41.30
CA ARG A 700 14.44 -1.57 -40.73
C ARG A 700 15.10 -2.52 -41.72
N HIS A 701 16.38 -2.30 -42.00
CA HIS A 701 17.16 -3.15 -42.90
C HIS A 701 17.05 -4.63 -42.51
N GLY A 702 16.62 -5.48 -43.46
CA GLY A 702 16.47 -6.92 -43.27
C GLY A 702 15.15 -7.37 -42.63
N PHE A 703 14.19 -6.47 -42.41
CA PHE A 703 12.86 -6.79 -41.87
C PHE A 703 11.75 -6.19 -42.74
N PRO A 704 10.57 -6.85 -42.84
CA PRO A 704 9.44 -6.27 -43.55
C PRO A 704 8.95 -4.97 -42.87
N PRO A 705 8.38 -4.02 -43.64
CA PRO A 705 7.81 -2.80 -43.08
C PRO A 705 6.67 -3.13 -42.12
N ARG A 706 6.48 -2.27 -41.12
CA ARG A 706 5.40 -2.43 -40.13
C ARG A 706 4.69 -1.12 -39.82
N LEU A 707 3.53 -1.23 -39.20
CA LEU A 707 2.84 -0.10 -38.58
C LEU A 707 3.30 0.10 -37.12
N LEU A 708 2.82 1.20 -36.52
CA LEU A 708 2.99 1.48 -35.10
C LEU A 708 2.41 0.36 -34.24
N ASP A 709 3.21 -0.08 -33.27
CA ASP A 709 2.77 -0.99 -32.22
C ASP A 709 2.13 -0.24 -31.05
N ALA A 710 1.58 -0.98 -30.08
CA ALA A 710 0.93 -0.39 -28.92
C ALA A 710 1.88 0.46 -28.05
N SER A 711 3.16 0.07 -27.94
CA SER A 711 4.16 0.82 -27.15
C SER A 711 4.48 2.19 -27.77
N GLU A 712 4.44 2.30 -29.10
CA GLU A 712 4.61 3.57 -29.79
C GLU A 712 3.34 4.42 -29.70
N ARG A 713 2.16 3.80 -29.80
CA ARG A 713 0.86 4.49 -29.64
C ARG A 713 0.69 5.07 -28.24
N GLU A 714 1.01 4.34 -27.18
CA GLU A 714 0.86 4.84 -25.79
C GLU A 714 1.78 6.03 -25.50
N LEU A 715 3.01 6.04 -26.05
CA LEU A 715 3.95 7.15 -25.93
C LEU A 715 3.45 8.41 -26.67
N LEU A 716 3.03 8.26 -27.92
CA LEU A 716 2.49 9.36 -28.71
C LEU A 716 1.19 9.93 -28.11
N MET A 717 0.36 9.07 -27.53
CA MET A 717 -0.86 9.49 -26.83
C MET A 717 -0.58 10.17 -25.48
N GLY A 718 0.65 10.06 -24.93
CA GLY A 718 1.09 10.70 -23.70
C GLY A 718 0.86 9.90 -22.40
N PHE A 719 0.57 8.60 -22.51
CA PHE A 719 0.34 7.72 -21.35
C PHE A 719 1.64 7.30 -20.63
N GLY A 720 2.78 7.39 -21.31
CA GLY A 720 4.08 6.94 -20.79
C GLY A 720 4.39 5.48 -21.11
N ALA A 721 5.65 5.10 -20.91
CA ALA A 721 6.15 3.78 -21.31
C ALA A 721 5.50 2.63 -20.52
N GLY A 722 4.98 1.64 -21.24
CA GLY A 722 4.44 0.41 -20.68
C GLY A 722 3.09 0.56 -19.98
N HIS A 723 2.35 1.65 -20.25
CA HIS A 723 1.06 1.92 -19.60
C HIS A 723 0.07 0.77 -19.80
N THR A 724 -0.02 0.24 -21.02
CA THR A 724 -0.98 -0.81 -21.36
C THR A 724 -0.44 -2.24 -21.20
N ASP A 725 0.82 -2.43 -20.77
CA ASP A 725 1.47 -3.75 -20.72
C ASP A 725 0.73 -4.74 -19.80
N THR A 726 0.12 -4.22 -18.73
CA THR A 726 -0.52 -5.02 -17.68
C THR A 726 -2.01 -5.28 -17.91
N CYS A 727 -2.54 -4.94 -19.10
CA CYS A 727 -3.97 -5.09 -19.42
C CYS A 727 -4.49 -6.54 -19.35
N GLN A 728 -3.60 -7.54 -19.31
CA GLN A 728 -3.93 -8.95 -19.10
C GLN A 728 -3.07 -9.58 -18.01
N SER A 729 -3.48 -10.73 -17.47
CA SER A 729 -2.59 -11.52 -16.59
C SER A 729 -1.44 -12.11 -17.40
N ALA A 730 -0.31 -12.37 -16.73
CA ALA A 730 0.85 -13.01 -17.37
C ALA A 730 0.48 -14.35 -18.04
N SER A 731 -0.41 -15.13 -17.41
CA SER A 731 -0.91 -16.40 -17.96
C SER A 731 -1.72 -16.24 -19.24
N VAL A 732 -2.58 -15.21 -19.33
CA VAL A 732 -3.39 -14.94 -20.53
C VAL A 732 -2.52 -14.36 -21.65
N LYS A 733 -1.63 -13.41 -21.32
CA LYS A 733 -0.66 -12.81 -22.25
C LYS A 733 0.20 -13.88 -22.93
N LYS A 734 0.70 -14.87 -22.17
CA LYS A 734 1.52 -15.98 -22.71
C LYS A 734 0.75 -16.91 -23.66
N ARG A 735 -0.59 -16.92 -23.67
CA ARG A 735 -1.39 -17.73 -24.61
C ARG A 735 -1.38 -17.17 -26.03
N SER A 736 -1.36 -15.84 -26.16
CA SER A 736 -1.36 -15.16 -27.46
C SER A 736 -0.82 -13.74 -27.33
N LEU A 737 0.46 -13.56 -27.71
CA LEU A 737 1.08 -12.23 -27.74
C LEU A 737 0.41 -11.30 -28.76
N ALA A 738 -0.16 -11.88 -29.84
CA ALA A 738 -0.90 -11.12 -30.84
C ALA A 738 -2.21 -10.55 -30.27
N ASP A 739 -2.97 -11.33 -29.50
CA ASP A 739 -4.21 -10.85 -28.88
C ASP A 739 -3.92 -9.82 -27.78
N HIS A 740 -2.82 -9.99 -27.02
CA HIS A 740 -2.34 -8.99 -26.07
C HIS A 740 -2.04 -7.66 -26.77
N GLU A 741 -1.30 -7.70 -27.87
CA GLU A 741 -0.98 -6.53 -28.68
C GLU A 741 -2.25 -5.86 -29.27
N ASP A 742 -3.22 -6.64 -29.73
CA ASP A 742 -4.49 -6.12 -30.25
C ASP A 742 -5.33 -5.42 -29.18
N ILE A 743 -5.38 -5.98 -27.97
CA ILE A 743 -6.08 -5.36 -26.83
C ILE A 743 -5.39 -4.04 -26.49
N ARG A 744 -4.06 -4.00 -26.39
CA ARG A 744 -3.33 -2.78 -26.08
C ARG A 744 -3.53 -1.68 -27.13
N LYS A 745 -3.46 -2.03 -28.42
CA LYS A 745 -3.78 -1.10 -29.52
C LYS A 745 -5.21 -0.59 -29.43
N SER A 746 -6.15 -1.44 -29.02
CA SER A 746 -7.56 -1.06 -28.85
C SER A 746 -7.80 -0.13 -27.67
N LEU A 747 -7.14 -0.39 -26.53
CA LEU A 747 -7.18 0.50 -25.36
C LEU A 747 -6.67 1.90 -25.68
N CYS A 748 -5.53 2.00 -26.39
CA CYS A 748 -5.05 3.30 -26.90
C CYS A 748 -6.03 3.92 -27.90
N GLY A 749 -6.63 3.08 -28.75
CA GLY A 749 -7.61 3.48 -29.76
C GLY A 749 -8.91 4.04 -29.18
N ASP A 750 -9.27 3.67 -27.95
CA ASP A 750 -10.46 4.18 -27.24
C ASP A 750 -10.22 5.41 -26.37
N SER A 751 -8.97 5.80 -26.16
CA SER A 751 -8.63 6.85 -25.19
C SER A 751 -8.49 8.23 -25.84
N PHE A 752 -8.70 9.33 -25.12
CA PHE A 752 -8.29 10.65 -25.62
C PHE A 752 -6.77 10.84 -25.54
N ALA A 753 -6.23 11.80 -26.29
CA ALA A 753 -4.81 12.15 -26.23
C ALA A 753 -4.52 13.06 -25.04
N ILE A 754 -3.45 12.78 -24.29
CA ILE A 754 -3.17 13.46 -23.01
C ILE A 754 -2.83 14.94 -23.21
N LEU A 755 -2.02 15.31 -24.22
CA LEU A 755 -1.55 16.69 -24.38
C LEU A 755 -2.69 17.72 -24.48
N PRO A 756 -3.67 17.60 -25.42
CA PRO A 756 -4.74 18.59 -25.51
C PRO A 756 -5.66 18.62 -24.28
N PHE A 757 -5.95 17.45 -23.70
CA PHE A 757 -6.83 17.37 -22.52
C PHE A 757 -6.13 17.82 -21.24
N ALA A 758 -4.80 17.76 -21.16
CA ALA A 758 -4.04 18.32 -20.06
C ALA A 758 -4.10 19.86 -20.05
N VAL A 759 -4.28 20.51 -21.21
CA VAL A 759 -4.56 21.96 -21.28
C VAL A 759 -5.92 22.27 -20.65
N ILE A 760 -6.96 21.47 -20.95
CA ILE A 760 -8.27 21.60 -20.29
C ILE A 760 -8.15 21.34 -18.78
N ALA A 761 -7.42 20.30 -18.38
CA ALA A 761 -7.19 20.01 -16.96
C ALA A 761 -6.44 21.15 -16.25
N ALA A 762 -5.49 21.81 -16.93
CA ALA A 762 -4.80 22.98 -16.38
C ALA A 762 -5.77 24.13 -16.13
N SER A 763 -6.71 24.40 -17.05
CA SER A 763 -7.80 25.36 -16.84
C SER A 763 -8.72 24.95 -15.69
N LEU A 764 -9.12 23.68 -15.59
CA LEU A 764 -9.95 23.21 -14.48
C LEU A 764 -9.28 23.45 -13.12
N CYS A 765 -7.94 23.36 -13.04
CA CYS A 765 -7.19 23.53 -11.80
C CYS A 765 -6.76 24.98 -11.49
N GLU A 766 -7.13 25.96 -12.31
CA GLU A 766 -6.57 27.32 -12.26
C GLU A 766 -6.83 28.09 -10.95
N ASP A 767 -7.90 27.71 -10.24
CA ASP A 767 -8.25 28.25 -8.91
C ASP A 767 -7.23 27.84 -7.83
N LEU A 768 -6.50 26.74 -8.03
CA LEU A 768 -5.63 26.12 -7.03
C LEU A 768 -4.16 26.14 -7.42
N VAL A 769 -3.85 26.07 -8.72
CA VAL A 769 -2.48 26.03 -9.23
C VAL A 769 -2.34 26.83 -10.54
N PRO A 770 -1.16 27.42 -10.82
CA PRO A 770 -0.92 28.11 -12.08
C PRO A 770 -1.12 27.20 -13.31
N ARG A 771 -1.73 27.74 -14.37
CA ARG A 771 -1.91 27.04 -15.64
C ARG A 771 -0.56 26.73 -16.30
N MET A 772 -0.42 25.52 -16.82
CA MET A 772 0.77 25.03 -17.51
C MET A 772 0.64 25.23 -19.03
N THR A 773 1.69 25.69 -19.71
CA THR A 773 1.67 25.87 -21.17
C THR A 773 1.72 24.52 -21.90
N PRO A 774 1.25 24.42 -23.16
CA PRO A 774 1.36 23.18 -23.94
C PRO A 774 2.80 22.67 -24.05
N GLN A 775 3.79 23.55 -24.16
CA GLN A 775 5.21 23.19 -24.16
C GLN A 775 5.62 22.49 -22.86
N GLN A 776 5.26 23.07 -21.71
CA GLN A 776 5.57 22.50 -20.40
C GLN A 776 4.92 21.12 -20.21
N ILE A 777 3.67 20.96 -20.67
CA ILE A 777 2.96 19.68 -20.65
C ILE A 777 3.66 18.64 -21.54
N LEU A 778 4.02 19.03 -22.78
CA LEU A 778 4.71 18.14 -23.73
C LEU A 778 6.01 17.59 -23.14
N LEU A 779 6.79 18.45 -22.48
CA LEU A 779 8.04 18.11 -21.82
C LEU A 779 7.87 17.23 -20.58
N ARG A 780 6.66 16.77 -20.25
CA ARG A 780 6.34 15.90 -19.11
C ARG A 780 5.62 14.61 -19.48
N LEU A 781 5.30 14.41 -20.76
CA LEU A 781 4.57 13.21 -21.23
C LEU A 781 5.35 11.89 -21.08
N GLY A 782 6.66 11.95 -20.83
CA GLY A 782 7.51 10.78 -20.58
C GLY A 782 7.49 10.23 -19.15
N LEU A 783 6.79 10.89 -18.22
CA LEU A 783 6.62 10.37 -16.85
C LEU A 783 6.08 8.94 -16.88
N ALA A 784 6.59 8.07 -16.00
CA ALA A 784 6.08 6.71 -15.88
C ALA A 784 4.57 6.72 -15.56
N PRO A 785 3.80 5.70 -16.00
CA PRO A 785 2.40 5.55 -15.63
C PRO A 785 2.18 5.62 -14.13
N GLY A 786 1.22 6.44 -13.68
CA GLY A 786 0.91 6.60 -12.25
C GLY A 786 1.89 7.47 -11.46
N GLN A 787 2.94 7.99 -12.10
CA GLN A 787 3.93 8.84 -11.46
C GLN A 787 3.69 10.32 -11.81
N SER A 788 3.73 11.15 -10.77
CA SER A 788 3.73 12.60 -10.85
C SER A 788 5.07 13.14 -10.30
N ALA A 789 5.42 14.38 -10.66
CA ALA A 789 6.62 15.08 -10.18
C ALA A 789 6.32 16.57 -10.02
N HIS A 790 7.12 17.32 -9.25
CA HIS A 790 6.93 18.77 -9.09
C HIS A 790 6.74 19.45 -10.46
N PRO A 791 5.81 20.41 -10.64
CA PRO A 791 5.50 21.02 -11.95
C PRO A 791 6.70 21.56 -12.74
N SER A 792 7.78 21.95 -12.08
CA SER A 792 9.03 22.43 -12.73
C SER A 792 9.89 21.32 -13.34
N VAL A 793 9.63 20.05 -13.04
CA VAL A 793 10.42 18.92 -13.53
C VAL A 793 10.04 18.61 -14.98
N GLN A 794 11.04 18.37 -15.82
CA GLN A 794 10.82 17.96 -17.20
C GLN A 794 11.20 16.50 -17.39
N VAL A 795 10.31 15.73 -17.98
CA VAL A 795 10.48 14.34 -18.37
C VAL A 795 9.92 14.17 -19.79
N PRO A 796 10.71 14.52 -20.83
CA PRO A 796 10.29 14.35 -22.22
C PRO A 796 9.97 12.90 -22.53
N ILE A 797 9.20 12.67 -23.60
CA ILE A 797 8.83 11.33 -24.07
C ILE A 797 10.08 10.43 -24.13
N THR A 798 9.95 9.23 -23.58
CA THR A 798 11.01 8.22 -23.50
C THR A 798 10.42 6.82 -23.45
N ARG A 799 11.15 5.85 -23.97
CA ARG A 799 10.79 4.42 -23.90
C ARG A 799 11.14 3.76 -22.56
N LEU A 800 11.75 4.50 -21.63
CA LEU A 800 12.14 4.03 -20.30
C LEU A 800 11.14 4.51 -19.23
N LEU A 801 11.02 3.78 -18.13
CA LEU A 801 10.27 4.26 -16.97
C LEU A 801 11.04 5.43 -16.31
N ALA A 802 10.52 6.64 -16.45
CA ALA A 802 11.14 7.86 -15.93
C ALA A 802 10.33 8.47 -14.78
N TYR A 803 11.01 8.92 -13.73
CA TYR A 803 10.38 9.38 -12.49
C TYR A 803 10.70 10.84 -12.14
N GLY A 804 11.43 11.55 -13.01
CA GLY A 804 11.76 12.97 -12.83
C GLY A 804 13.03 13.24 -12.01
N GLY A 805 13.74 12.21 -11.58
CA GLY A 805 15.00 12.35 -10.86
C GLY A 805 16.20 12.53 -11.79
N ASP A 806 17.19 13.27 -11.31
CA ASP A 806 18.44 13.53 -12.02
C ASP A 806 19.32 12.27 -12.04
N THR A 807 19.36 11.61 -13.20
CA THR A 807 20.13 10.38 -13.43
C THR A 807 21.63 10.60 -13.61
N SER A 808 22.08 11.85 -13.78
CA SER A 808 23.51 12.17 -13.86
C SER A 808 24.19 12.11 -12.49
N LYS A 809 23.41 12.30 -11.41
CA LYS A 809 23.90 12.19 -10.03
C LYS A 809 24.10 10.73 -9.63
N PRO A 810 25.21 10.39 -8.96
CA PRO A 810 25.40 9.05 -8.43
C PRO A 810 24.31 8.74 -7.40
N CYS A 811 23.47 7.74 -7.69
CA CYS A 811 22.47 7.21 -6.77
C CYS A 811 22.84 5.77 -6.44
N SER A 812 22.90 5.44 -5.16
CA SER A 812 23.25 4.10 -4.70
C SER A 812 22.00 3.18 -4.67
N PRO A 813 22.15 1.86 -4.89
CA PRO A 813 21.07 0.90 -4.63
C PRO A 813 20.52 0.98 -3.20
N LEU A 814 21.36 1.38 -2.24
CA LEU A 814 20.98 1.57 -0.84
C LEU A 814 19.91 2.66 -0.68
N GLU A 815 20.01 3.77 -1.41
CA GLU A 815 19.02 4.86 -1.36
C GLU A 815 17.64 4.36 -1.82
N LEU A 816 17.56 3.60 -2.92
CA LEU A 816 16.28 3.05 -3.37
C LEU A 816 15.69 2.08 -2.35
N THR A 817 16.50 1.17 -1.78
CA THR A 817 16.06 0.23 -0.75
C THR A 817 15.55 0.96 0.51
N LYS A 818 16.21 2.05 0.94
CA LYS A 818 15.71 2.90 2.04
C LYS A 818 14.35 3.50 1.70
N GLN A 819 14.18 4.06 0.50
CA GLN A 819 12.92 4.66 0.06
C GLN A 819 11.77 3.64 0.00
N LEU A 820 12.05 2.40 -0.41
CA LEU A 820 11.08 1.31 -0.34
C LEU A 820 10.74 0.94 1.11
N GLY A 821 11.73 0.96 2.01
CA GLY A 821 11.52 0.77 3.44
C GLY A 821 10.65 1.83 4.11
N LEU A 822 10.58 3.05 3.57
CA LEU A 822 9.65 4.10 4.02
C LEU A 822 8.22 3.89 3.53
N SER A 823 8.02 2.97 2.59
CA SER A 823 6.74 2.68 1.95
C SER A 823 6.11 1.38 2.49
N VAL A 824 6.58 0.87 3.63
CA VAL A 824 6.00 -0.32 4.27
C VAL A 824 4.68 0.00 4.95
N ASN A 825 3.75 -0.94 4.93
CA ASN A 825 2.48 -0.80 5.65
C ASN A 825 2.69 -0.82 7.19
N HIS A 826 1.61 -0.64 7.96
CA HIS A 826 1.62 -0.66 9.43
C HIS A 826 2.19 -1.95 10.08
N THR A 827 2.32 -3.05 9.34
CA THR A 827 2.97 -4.28 9.83
C THR A 827 4.49 -4.25 9.74
N GLY A 828 5.05 -3.28 8.99
CA GLY A 828 6.49 -3.02 8.88
C GLY A 828 7.26 -3.94 7.94
N ALA A 829 6.58 -4.80 7.17
CA ALA A 829 7.21 -5.80 6.29
C ALA A 829 6.73 -5.72 4.84
N ASP A 830 5.45 -5.46 4.60
CA ASP A 830 4.88 -5.38 3.24
C ASP A 830 5.09 -3.99 2.63
N VAL A 831 5.99 -3.90 1.65
CA VAL A 831 6.27 -2.71 0.85
C VAL A 831 5.10 -2.45 -0.08
N ARG A 832 4.43 -1.33 0.13
CA ARG A 832 3.39 -0.82 -0.77
C ARG A 832 3.95 0.43 -1.42
N VAL A 833 4.21 0.40 -2.73
CA VAL A 833 4.63 1.61 -3.46
C VAL A 833 3.45 2.59 -3.50
N VAL A 834 3.24 3.32 -2.41
CA VAL A 834 2.21 4.35 -2.32
C VAL A 834 2.73 5.61 -3.00
N THR A 835 1.83 6.36 -3.61
CA THR A 835 2.06 7.64 -4.30
C THR A 835 2.63 8.76 -3.42
N GLY A 836 3.09 8.46 -2.19
CA GLY A 836 3.75 9.40 -1.29
C GLY A 836 2.83 10.04 -0.24
N GLN A 837 1.53 9.70 -0.23
CA GLN A 837 0.57 10.26 0.71
C GLN A 837 0.79 9.75 2.14
N VAL A 838 1.12 10.66 3.04
CA VAL A 838 1.20 10.43 4.49
C VAL A 838 -0.24 10.31 5.03
N LEU A 839 -0.56 9.23 5.75
CA LEU A 839 -1.91 8.95 6.29
C LEU A 839 -3.02 8.78 5.24
N GLY A 840 -2.68 8.38 4.00
CA GLY A 840 -3.64 8.08 2.96
C GLY A 840 -4.54 6.87 3.29
N HIS A 841 -5.74 6.81 2.67
CA HIS A 841 -6.61 5.65 2.79
C HIS A 841 -5.87 4.38 2.39
N LYS A 842 -6.11 3.28 3.13
CA LYS A 842 -5.49 1.98 2.84
C LYS A 842 -5.87 1.56 1.43
N SER A 843 -4.90 1.54 0.53
CA SER A 843 -5.11 1.06 -0.84
C SER A 843 -5.77 -0.32 -0.84
N PRO A 844 -6.88 -0.51 -1.57
CA PRO A 844 -7.52 -1.81 -1.69
C PRO A 844 -6.64 -2.79 -2.51
N THR A 845 -5.74 -2.26 -3.35
CA THR A 845 -4.86 -3.07 -4.21
C THR A 845 -3.38 -2.93 -3.83
N HIS A 846 -2.57 -3.94 -4.19
CA HIS A 846 -1.14 -3.94 -3.91
C HIS A 846 -0.38 -3.28 -5.08
N ALA A 847 0.38 -2.23 -4.79
CA ALA A 847 1.21 -1.55 -5.77
C ALA A 847 2.50 -2.35 -6.02
N SER A 848 2.68 -2.84 -7.25
CA SER A 848 3.84 -3.66 -7.61
C SER A 848 5.11 -2.82 -7.77
N VAL A 849 6.21 -3.32 -7.25
CA VAL A 849 7.57 -2.85 -7.54
C VAL A 849 7.94 -3.32 -8.95
N ARG A 850 8.65 -2.48 -9.71
CA ARG A 850 9.10 -2.83 -11.07
C ARG A 850 10.49 -3.47 -11.02
N ALA A 851 10.64 -4.66 -11.59
CA ALA A 851 11.95 -5.33 -11.63
C ALA A 851 12.99 -4.51 -12.42
N TRP A 852 12.50 -3.69 -13.37
CA TRP A 852 13.31 -2.85 -14.24
C TRP A 852 14.05 -1.71 -13.52
N TRP A 853 13.85 -1.51 -12.21
CA TRP A 853 14.67 -0.58 -11.43
C TRP A 853 16.08 -1.12 -11.15
N TRP A 854 16.28 -2.43 -11.23
CA TRP A 854 17.57 -3.06 -10.95
C TRP A 854 18.11 -3.85 -12.14
N GLN A 855 19.43 -3.92 -12.20
CA GLN A 855 20.15 -4.92 -12.98
C GLN A 855 20.23 -6.21 -12.17
N TRP A 856 19.99 -7.36 -12.78
CA TRP A 856 19.87 -8.64 -12.08
C TRP A 856 20.97 -9.61 -12.47
N LYS A 857 21.48 -10.34 -11.48
CA LYS A 857 22.38 -11.48 -11.64
C LYS A 857 21.71 -12.73 -11.09
N GLN A 858 21.64 -13.78 -11.91
CA GLN A 858 21.16 -15.09 -11.46
C GLN A 858 22.08 -15.63 -10.35
N LEU A 859 21.50 -16.02 -9.21
CA LEU A 859 22.24 -16.61 -8.09
C LEU A 859 22.39 -18.11 -8.26
N PHE A 860 21.27 -18.82 -8.37
CA PHE A 860 21.23 -20.27 -8.52
C PHE A 860 19.87 -20.73 -9.04
N THR A 861 19.84 -21.93 -9.61
CA THR A 861 18.62 -22.67 -9.96
C THR A 861 18.56 -23.99 -9.18
N VAL A 862 17.35 -24.49 -8.98
CA VAL A 862 17.09 -25.75 -8.27
C VAL A 862 16.10 -26.56 -9.08
N ARG A 863 16.42 -27.82 -9.36
CA ARG A 863 15.49 -28.77 -9.97
C ARG A 863 14.72 -29.54 -8.89
N TRP A 864 13.40 -29.61 -9.02
CA TRP A 864 12.58 -30.37 -8.09
C TRP A 864 12.66 -31.87 -8.39
N LYS A 865 12.76 -32.68 -7.33
CA LYS A 865 12.78 -34.15 -7.44
C LYS A 865 11.38 -34.78 -7.45
N GLY A 866 10.33 -34.00 -7.19
CA GLY A 866 8.96 -34.49 -7.12
C GLY A 866 7.94 -33.37 -7.05
N HIS A 867 6.69 -33.71 -7.37
CA HIS A 867 5.58 -32.77 -7.44
C HIS A 867 5.21 -32.21 -6.06
N ASN A 868 5.00 -30.90 -5.96
CA ASN A 868 4.46 -30.22 -4.78
C ASN A 868 3.57 -29.04 -5.21
N HIS A 869 2.74 -28.54 -4.31
CA HIS A 869 1.91 -27.36 -4.56
C HIS A 869 2.77 -26.11 -4.85
N ILE A 870 2.36 -25.28 -5.82
CA ILE A 870 3.11 -24.09 -6.25
C ILE A 870 3.49 -23.14 -5.10
N ASN A 871 2.52 -22.73 -4.26
CA ASN A 871 2.78 -21.91 -3.07
C ASN A 871 3.86 -22.49 -2.12
N TYR A 872 3.98 -23.82 -2.04
CA TYR A 872 5.03 -24.44 -1.23
C TYR A 872 6.40 -24.31 -1.90
N LEU A 873 6.47 -24.46 -3.22
CA LEU A 873 7.69 -24.32 -4.00
C LEU A 873 8.19 -22.86 -4.01
N GLU A 874 7.29 -21.89 -4.17
CA GLU A 874 7.58 -20.45 -4.07
C GLU A 874 8.13 -20.11 -2.68
N MET A 875 7.41 -20.48 -1.60
CA MET A 875 7.85 -20.27 -0.22
C MET A 875 9.19 -20.94 0.07
N LYS A 876 9.45 -22.10 -0.53
CA LYS A 876 10.71 -22.83 -0.41
C LYS A 876 11.84 -22.09 -1.12
N MET A 877 11.59 -21.49 -2.29
CA MET A 877 12.58 -20.67 -2.99
C MET A 877 12.91 -19.37 -2.26
N ILE A 878 11.93 -18.75 -1.60
CA ILE A 878 12.18 -17.64 -0.66
C ILE A 878 13.14 -18.12 0.44
N LEU A 879 12.84 -19.26 1.09
CA LEU A 879 13.71 -19.83 2.13
C LEU A 879 15.14 -20.08 1.61
N HIS A 880 15.31 -20.65 0.41
CA HIS A 880 16.63 -20.87 -0.19
C HIS A 880 17.39 -19.56 -0.45
N SER A 881 16.70 -18.53 -0.93
CA SER A 881 17.28 -17.19 -1.17
C SER A 881 17.76 -16.56 0.15
N LEU A 882 16.99 -16.70 1.22
CA LEU A 882 17.38 -16.21 2.55
C LEU A 882 18.54 -17.01 3.15
N LEU A 883 18.56 -18.34 2.96
CA LEU A 883 19.69 -19.18 3.40
C LEU A 883 20.99 -18.79 2.69
N TRP A 884 20.94 -18.38 1.42
CA TRP A 884 22.09 -17.81 0.73
C TRP A 884 22.57 -16.52 1.39
N ARG A 885 21.66 -15.58 1.71
CA ARG A 885 22.01 -14.33 2.43
C ARG A 885 22.66 -14.60 3.79
N CYS A 886 22.19 -15.63 4.49
CA CYS A 886 22.68 -16.03 5.81
C CYS A 886 24.10 -16.60 5.81
N ARG A 887 24.76 -16.75 4.64
CA ARG A 887 26.16 -17.17 4.56
C ARG A 887 27.14 -16.03 4.82
N ASP A 888 26.72 -14.79 4.61
CA ASP A 888 27.56 -13.59 4.80
C ASP A 888 27.34 -12.98 6.20
N PRO A 889 28.37 -12.90 7.06
CA PRO A 889 28.30 -12.19 8.34
C PRO A 889 27.85 -10.72 8.22
N LYS A 890 28.10 -10.05 7.08
CA LYS A 890 27.67 -8.67 6.85
C LYS A 890 26.15 -8.51 6.72
N SER A 891 25.44 -9.61 6.48
CA SER A 891 23.98 -9.65 6.40
C SER A 891 23.28 -9.65 7.77
N VAL A 892 24.01 -9.76 8.88
CA VAL A 892 23.46 -9.71 10.24
C VAL A 892 23.01 -8.29 10.60
N ASN A 893 21.87 -8.16 11.27
CA ASN A 893 21.23 -6.90 11.68
C ASN A 893 20.94 -5.96 10.49
N LYS A 894 20.33 -6.54 9.46
CA LYS A 894 19.97 -5.86 8.21
C LYS A 894 18.48 -5.91 7.91
N ARG A 895 18.01 -4.92 7.16
CA ARG A 895 16.71 -4.91 6.49
C ARG A 895 16.91 -5.41 5.06
N TRP A 896 16.31 -6.55 4.73
CA TRP A 896 16.43 -7.18 3.42
C TRP A 896 15.18 -6.92 2.61
N VAL A 897 15.32 -6.51 1.36
CA VAL A 897 14.19 -6.47 0.42
C VAL A 897 14.20 -7.75 -0.43
N HIS A 898 13.07 -8.44 -0.46
CA HIS A 898 12.83 -9.60 -1.32
C HIS A 898 11.62 -9.36 -2.22
N LEU A 899 11.81 -9.55 -3.52
CA LEU A 899 10.77 -9.47 -4.53
C LEU A 899 10.19 -10.85 -4.78
N GLU A 900 8.87 -10.94 -4.77
CA GLU A 900 8.12 -12.17 -5.04
C GLU A 900 6.84 -11.83 -5.81
N ASP A 901 6.41 -12.70 -6.71
CA ASP A 901 5.18 -12.57 -7.48
C ASP A 901 3.99 -13.31 -6.86
N SER A 902 4.24 -14.07 -5.79
CA SER A 902 3.23 -14.77 -5.02
C SER A 902 2.66 -13.91 -3.89
N MET A 903 1.50 -13.32 -4.13
CA MET A 903 0.76 -12.57 -3.09
C MET A 903 0.43 -13.44 -1.87
N VAL A 904 0.26 -14.76 -2.06
CA VAL A 904 -0.01 -15.70 -0.95
C VAL A 904 1.20 -15.78 -0.03
N CYS A 905 2.41 -15.95 -0.58
CA CYS A 905 3.63 -16.00 0.20
C CYS A 905 3.89 -14.67 0.92
N LEU A 906 3.72 -13.55 0.21
CA LEU A 906 3.87 -12.20 0.74
C LEU A 906 2.98 -11.95 1.97
N LEU A 907 1.68 -12.25 1.86
CA LEU A 907 0.73 -12.02 2.94
C LEU A 907 1.00 -12.93 4.15
N ILE A 908 1.39 -14.19 3.92
CA ILE A 908 1.74 -15.13 5.00
C ILE A 908 2.97 -14.65 5.76
N LEU A 909 4.04 -14.26 5.05
CA LEU A 909 5.30 -13.86 5.66
C LEU A 909 5.21 -12.50 6.35
N THR A 910 4.46 -11.56 5.76
CA THR A 910 4.12 -10.27 6.38
C THR A 910 3.36 -10.46 7.69
N LYS A 911 2.38 -11.38 7.73
CA LYS A 911 1.67 -11.73 8.98
C LYS A 911 2.57 -12.48 9.96
N GLY A 912 3.52 -13.26 9.44
CA GLY A 912 4.42 -14.14 10.20
C GLY A 912 3.79 -15.48 10.61
N THR A 913 2.57 -15.80 10.13
CA THR A 913 1.86 -17.04 10.49
C THR A 913 0.84 -17.44 9.43
N THR A 914 0.45 -18.71 9.41
CA THR A 914 -0.52 -19.28 8.46
C THR A 914 -1.28 -20.46 9.07
N SER A 915 -2.55 -20.63 8.67
CA SER A 915 -3.36 -21.80 8.99
C SER A 915 -3.03 -23.01 8.10
N SER A 916 -2.31 -22.80 6.99
CA SER A 916 -1.90 -23.87 6.07
C SER A 916 -0.86 -24.79 6.72
N ARG A 917 -1.23 -26.05 6.93
CA ARG A 917 -0.32 -27.08 7.46
C ARG A 917 0.89 -27.33 6.56
N LEU A 918 0.73 -27.10 5.24
CA LEU A 918 1.78 -27.27 4.25
C LEU A 918 2.84 -26.15 4.34
N LEU A 919 2.41 -24.89 4.51
CA LEU A 919 3.29 -23.71 4.50
C LEU A 919 3.83 -23.34 5.89
N GLN A 920 3.16 -23.78 6.95
CA GLN A 920 3.54 -23.51 8.34
C GLN A 920 5.01 -23.90 8.67
N PRO A 921 5.54 -25.08 8.27
CA PRO A 921 6.94 -25.43 8.52
C PRO A 921 7.93 -24.46 7.87
N LEU A 922 7.66 -24.00 6.64
CA LEU A 922 8.53 -23.06 5.93
C LEU A 922 8.45 -21.66 6.56
N THR A 923 7.26 -21.22 6.94
CA THR A 923 7.03 -19.95 7.64
C THR A 923 7.85 -19.90 8.93
N SER A 924 7.85 -20.98 9.73
CA SER A 924 8.66 -21.07 10.94
C SER A 924 10.16 -21.08 10.69
N LYS A 925 10.63 -21.74 9.63
CA LYS A 925 12.05 -21.69 9.25
C LYS A 925 12.49 -20.29 8.84
N ILE A 926 11.68 -19.58 8.05
CA ILE A 926 11.93 -18.20 7.64
C ILE A 926 11.91 -17.25 8.85
N GLY A 927 10.95 -17.42 9.76
CA GLY A 927 10.88 -16.69 11.02
C GLY A 927 12.12 -16.90 11.90
N ALA A 928 12.57 -18.15 12.04
CA ALA A 928 13.79 -18.47 12.77
C ALA A 928 15.06 -17.87 12.14
N LEU A 929 15.17 -17.84 10.81
CA LEU A 929 16.28 -17.15 10.11
C LEU A 929 16.30 -15.65 10.43
N GLN A 930 15.14 -14.99 10.40
CA GLN A 930 15.05 -13.57 10.76
C GLN A 930 15.44 -13.33 12.22
N LEU A 931 15.00 -14.17 13.15
CA LEU A 931 15.38 -14.07 14.56
C LEU A 931 16.89 -14.28 14.77
N ALA A 932 17.47 -15.30 14.15
CA ALA A 932 18.88 -15.62 14.26
C ALA A 932 19.79 -14.53 13.70
N MET A 933 19.42 -13.93 12.57
CA MET A 933 20.23 -12.93 11.88
C MET A 933 19.95 -11.50 12.34
N GLY A 934 19.04 -11.29 13.30
CA GLY A 934 18.56 -9.95 13.65
C GLY A 934 17.89 -9.22 12.48
N ALA A 935 17.52 -9.94 11.42
CA ALA A 935 17.12 -9.35 10.14
C ALA A 935 15.65 -8.96 10.11
N VAL A 936 15.30 -7.93 9.35
CA VAL A 936 13.91 -7.57 9.03
C VAL A 936 13.69 -7.85 7.55
N LEU A 937 12.78 -8.76 7.23
CA LEU A 937 12.44 -9.04 5.84
C LEU A 937 11.33 -8.11 5.38
N LEU A 938 11.65 -7.33 4.34
CA LEU A 938 10.73 -6.47 3.61
C LEU A 938 10.33 -7.19 2.32
N HIS A 939 9.03 -7.41 2.16
CA HIS A 939 8.45 -8.10 1.03
C HIS A 939 7.88 -7.08 0.05
N ALA A 940 8.20 -7.25 -1.22
CA ALA A 940 7.67 -6.41 -2.29
C ALA A 940 7.11 -7.30 -3.40
N HIS A 941 5.88 -7.02 -3.82
CA HIS A 941 5.29 -7.72 -4.95
C HIS A 941 5.94 -7.25 -6.27
N VAL A 942 6.29 -8.17 -7.15
CA VAL A 942 6.71 -7.90 -8.53
C VAL A 942 5.77 -8.60 -9.50
N GLY A 943 5.48 -8.00 -10.66
CA GLY A 943 4.66 -8.66 -11.67
C GLY A 943 5.34 -9.93 -12.19
N SER A 944 4.61 -11.04 -12.32
CA SER A 944 5.17 -12.32 -12.79
C SER A 944 5.81 -12.24 -14.18
N ASP A 945 5.40 -11.30 -15.03
CA ASP A 945 6.00 -11.08 -16.35
C ASP A 945 7.27 -10.20 -16.30
N GLU A 946 7.51 -9.53 -15.19
CA GLU A 946 8.74 -8.78 -14.92
C GLU A 946 9.72 -9.54 -14.02
N ASN A 947 9.30 -10.67 -13.44
CA ASN A 947 10.12 -11.44 -12.52
C ASN A 947 11.40 -11.93 -13.25
N PRO A 948 12.61 -11.47 -12.85
CA PRO A 948 13.86 -11.82 -13.52
C PRO A 948 14.21 -13.31 -13.40
N THR A 949 13.51 -14.05 -12.53
CA THR A 949 13.77 -15.47 -12.28
C THR A 949 12.80 -16.43 -13.01
N ASP A 950 11.77 -15.93 -13.71
CA ASP A 950 10.73 -16.77 -14.39
C ASP A 950 11.31 -17.73 -15.44
N ALA A 951 12.32 -17.28 -16.20
CA ALA A 951 12.97 -18.16 -17.18
C ALA A 951 13.81 -19.24 -16.49
N GLY A 952 14.56 -18.85 -15.44
CA GLY A 952 15.44 -19.76 -14.71
C GLY A 952 14.70 -20.74 -13.79
N SER A 953 13.45 -20.45 -13.40
CA SER A 953 12.64 -21.37 -12.60
C SER A 953 12.12 -22.55 -13.42
N ARG A 954 12.15 -22.45 -14.76
CA ARG A 954 11.64 -23.46 -15.71
C ARG A 954 12.75 -24.27 -16.39
N SER A 955 13.99 -23.81 -16.32
CA SER A 955 15.20 -24.52 -16.78
C SER A 955 15.62 -25.60 -15.78
#